data_AF-A0A6F8YKA8-F1
#
_entry.id   AF-A0A6F8YKA8-F1
#
_cell.length_a   1.000
_cell.length_b   1.000
_cell.length_c   1.000
_cell.angle_alpha   90.00
_cell.angle_beta   90.00
_cell.angle_gamma   90.00
#
_symmetry.space_group_name_H-M   'P 1'
#
loop_
_entity.id
_entity.type
_entity.pdbx_description
1 polymer ?
#
loop_
_entity_poly.entity_id
_entity_poly.type
_entity_poly.pdbx_seq_one_letter_code
_entity_poly.pdbx_strand_id
1 'polypeptide(L)'
;MTDVAKKADTVTLTIDGVEVTAPKGALLIRVAEQMGIEIPRFCDHPLLAPAGACRQCLVEVEGQRKPVASCTQTVADGMVVRTQLTSPVAKKAQAGIMELLLINHPLDCPMCDKGGECPLQNQAMSTGRAESRFHEHKREYQKPINISSQVLLDRERCVLCQRCTRFSEEIAGDKFIDLMDRSSGEQINVYRDDFFGGEGTGDGAVGDGDGDTPFNSYFSGNTVQICPVGALTGAQYRFRARPFDLVSSPSVCEHCSAGCAQRTDHRRGKVLRRLAGDDPQVNEEWNCDKGRWGFQYATAFDRITTPMVRDVKTGELREAPWSEALAVAAEGLRKARDGAHGIGVLTGGRLTVEDAYAYAKFARVALRTNDIDFRARPLSAEETDFLASTVVGSTDVTYADVDKAPVVVIAGLEPEEECPILFLRLRKAVAKNRTRVLALAPFATRGFDKLRASVALVAPGEEAQALADDESIEKALRAEGAVLVIGERLATVPGGLSAAAELAGRTGAKLAWVPRRAGDRGAVDAGCLPNLLPGGRLVTDAAARAELAGAWDLEAGIIPSQVGKDTDAIVAAAAGSRMGALVVAGVDPADLSDPRLAEQALDTVPFLISIEVRRSAVSRRADVVFPVAPVVEKAGSFVDWEGRLRTFEAVLSTPAMNDARVLDALAAQLGVTLGTGQVNLVRRELGSLPATRSERPDAPVTAPGQQPTLAAGEAVLATWHHLIDLGSLTDGDEYLGGTARPPVVRLAKGAAEALGVADGDPVTVGTDRGAITLPVAITDMPDGVVWLPTNSPGSTVRRALGAASGAVVRLSKGTH
;
A
#
# COMPACT_ATOMS: atom_id res chain seq x y z
N MET A 1 -8.76 31.39 22.91
CA MET A 1 -7.49 31.98 23.39
C MET A 1 -6.49 31.83 22.28
N THR A 2 -5.91 32.94 21.85
CA THR A 2 -4.96 33.04 20.72
C THR A 2 -3.77 32.13 20.92
N ASP A 3 -3.61 31.19 20.00
CA ASP A 3 -2.47 30.29 19.88
C ASP A 3 -1.24 31.15 19.52
N VAL A 4 -0.42 31.48 20.52
CA VAL A 4 0.84 32.18 20.31
C VAL A 4 1.80 31.14 19.74
N ALA A 5 1.83 31.05 18.41
CA ALA A 5 2.86 30.30 17.69
C ALA A 5 4.22 30.67 18.29
N LYS A 6 4.85 29.70 18.94
CA LYS A 6 6.17 29.84 19.56
C LYS A 6 7.12 30.32 18.45
N LYS A 7 7.51 31.61 18.47
CA LYS A 7 8.47 32.16 17.50
C LYS A 7 9.69 31.26 17.52
N ALA A 8 10.02 30.63 16.39
CA ALA A 8 11.23 29.84 16.27
C ALA A 8 12.42 30.75 16.58
N ASP A 9 13.34 30.30 17.45
CA ASP A 9 14.62 30.97 17.62
C ASP A 9 15.32 30.99 16.25
N THR A 10 15.56 32.18 15.71
CA THR A 10 16.27 32.37 14.44
C THR A 10 17.67 32.89 14.68
N VAL A 11 18.57 32.60 13.75
CA VAL A 11 19.91 33.18 13.68
C VAL A 11 20.11 33.86 12.33
N THR A 12 20.89 34.93 12.31
CA THR A 12 21.26 35.64 11.09
C THR A 12 22.68 35.27 10.69
N LEU A 13 22.88 34.92 9.43
CA LEU A 13 24.17 34.54 8.88
C LEU A 13 24.35 35.12 7.48
N THR A 14 25.58 35.13 6.97
CA THR A 14 25.88 35.58 5.61
C THR A 14 26.37 34.41 4.77
N ILE A 15 25.70 34.12 3.65
CA ILE A 15 26.13 33.12 2.67
C ILE A 15 26.41 33.84 1.35
N ASP A 16 27.64 33.71 0.85
CA ASP A 16 28.08 34.33 -0.42
C ASP A 16 27.84 35.85 -0.50
N GLY A 17 27.98 36.53 0.64
CA GLY A 17 27.78 37.98 0.77
C GLY A 17 26.31 38.41 0.92
N VAL A 18 25.38 37.46 0.96
CA VAL A 18 23.94 37.71 1.17
C VAL A 18 23.57 37.33 2.61
N GLU A 19 22.95 38.27 3.32
CA GLU A 19 22.41 38.02 4.65
C GLU A 19 21.13 37.17 4.57
N VAL A 20 21.03 36.15 5.40
CA VAL A 20 19.90 35.24 5.48
C VAL A 20 19.57 34.95 6.93
N THR A 21 18.27 34.85 7.23
CA THR A 21 17.76 34.44 8.53
C THR A 21 17.25 33.02 8.44
N ALA A 22 17.70 32.15 9.34
CA ALA A 22 17.34 30.74 9.36
C ALA A 22 16.97 30.26 10.77
N PRO A 23 16.16 29.20 10.90
CA PRO A 23 15.91 28.56 12.19
C PRO A 23 17.22 28.11 12.84
N LYS A 24 17.37 28.39 14.13
CA LYS A 24 18.51 27.91 14.92
C LYS A 24 18.57 26.39 14.87
N GLY A 25 19.77 25.85 14.61
CA GLY A 25 19.98 24.40 14.47
C GLY A 25 19.69 23.85 13.07
N ALA A 26 19.23 24.67 12.12
CA ALA A 26 19.16 24.27 10.72
C ALA A 26 20.57 23.94 10.18
N LEU A 27 20.65 22.96 9.28
CA LEU A 27 21.90 22.60 8.62
C LEU A 27 22.23 23.64 7.56
N LEU A 28 23.50 24.01 7.45
CA LEU A 28 23.97 25.02 6.51
C LEU A 28 23.60 24.69 5.07
N ILE A 29 23.67 23.40 4.68
CA ILE A 29 23.24 22.98 3.34
C ILE A 29 21.77 23.27 3.05
N ARG A 30 20.88 23.09 4.05
CA ARG A 30 19.44 23.32 3.91
C ARG A 30 19.12 24.81 3.79
N VAL A 31 19.87 25.66 4.49
CA VAL A 31 19.74 27.12 4.38
C VAL A 31 20.23 27.61 3.02
N ALA A 32 21.37 27.07 2.53
CA ALA A 32 21.85 27.39 1.19
C ALA A 32 20.84 27.00 0.09
N GLU A 33 20.19 25.82 0.22
CA GLU A 33 19.15 25.38 -0.71
C GLU A 33 17.94 26.33 -0.76
N GLN A 34 17.52 26.87 0.39
CA GLN A 34 16.43 27.86 0.46
C GLN A 34 16.78 29.16 -0.27
N MET A 35 18.06 29.47 -0.42
CA MET A 35 18.57 30.60 -1.20
C MET A 35 18.75 30.27 -2.70
N GLY A 36 18.43 29.04 -3.12
CA GLY A 36 18.69 28.56 -4.48
C GLY A 36 20.16 28.21 -4.75
N ILE A 37 21.00 28.12 -3.70
CA ILE A 37 22.41 27.75 -3.84
C ILE A 37 22.54 26.23 -3.72
N GLU A 38 22.84 25.58 -4.84
CA GLU A 38 23.08 24.13 -4.87
C GLU A 38 24.52 23.81 -4.45
N ILE A 39 24.67 23.19 -3.29
CA ILE A 39 25.97 22.67 -2.82
C ILE A 39 26.08 21.18 -3.23
N PRO A 40 27.12 20.77 -3.99
CA PRO A 40 27.32 19.39 -4.43
C PRO A 40 27.32 18.37 -3.27
N ARG A 41 26.73 17.19 -3.49
CA ARG A 41 26.53 16.17 -2.43
C ARG A 41 26.26 14.77 -2.98
N PHE A 42 26.62 13.75 -2.19
CA PHE A 42 26.27 12.35 -2.45
C PHE A 42 25.69 11.58 -1.26
N CYS A 43 26.11 11.86 -0.03
CA CYS A 43 25.63 11.15 1.16
C CYS A 43 24.47 11.85 1.86
N ASP A 44 24.32 13.16 1.66
CA ASP A 44 23.26 13.98 2.26
C ASP A 44 21.90 13.67 1.60
N HIS A 45 20.85 13.48 2.39
CA HIS A 45 19.47 13.33 1.94
C HIS A 45 18.55 14.03 2.96
N PRO A 46 17.54 14.82 2.55
CA PRO A 46 16.69 15.58 3.49
C PRO A 46 16.01 14.74 4.58
N LEU A 47 15.60 13.53 4.22
CA LEU A 47 14.88 12.61 5.11
C LEU A 47 15.78 11.69 5.96
N LEU A 48 17.10 11.68 5.71
CA LEU A 48 18.05 10.90 6.50
C LEU A 48 18.82 11.81 7.46
N ALA A 49 19.38 11.26 8.53
CA ALA A 49 20.28 12.00 9.42
C ALA A 49 21.52 12.58 8.66
N PRO A 50 22.24 13.54 9.23
CA PRO A 50 23.53 13.95 8.69
C PRO A 50 24.61 12.87 8.84
N ALA A 51 25.38 12.59 7.77
CA ALA A 51 26.50 11.63 7.83
C ALA A 51 27.87 12.26 7.56
N GLY A 52 27.98 13.20 6.62
CA GLY A 52 29.26 13.80 6.23
C GLY A 52 30.26 12.82 5.58
N ALA A 53 29.81 11.66 5.08
CA ALA A 53 30.65 10.60 4.53
C ALA A 53 31.41 11.02 3.26
N CYS A 54 30.70 11.58 2.26
CA CYS A 54 31.29 11.82 0.94
C CYS A 54 32.24 13.03 0.86
N ARG A 55 32.12 13.98 1.80
CA ARG A 55 32.85 15.28 1.80
C ARG A 55 32.65 16.14 0.54
N GLN A 56 31.68 15.83 -0.32
CA GLN A 56 31.45 16.63 -1.55
C GLN A 56 30.84 18.03 -1.25
N CYS A 57 30.24 18.21 -0.08
CA CYS A 57 29.56 19.46 0.32
C CYS A 57 30.45 20.44 1.10
N LEU A 58 31.77 20.41 0.87
CA LEU A 58 32.70 21.28 1.59
C LEU A 58 32.50 22.75 1.19
N VAL A 59 32.38 23.62 2.19
CA VAL A 59 32.28 25.08 2.07
C VAL A 59 33.29 25.76 2.97
N GLU A 60 33.67 27.00 2.64
CA GLU A 60 34.55 27.80 3.48
C GLU A 60 33.70 28.58 4.50
N VAL A 61 34.09 28.53 5.77
CA VAL A 61 33.44 29.28 6.85
C VAL A 61 34.50 30.11 7.53
N GLU A 62 34.23 31.41 7.69
CA GLU A 62 35.17 32.33 8.28
C GLU A 62 35.55 31.91 9.72
N GLY A 63 36.84 32.01 10.04
CA GLY A 63 37.39 31.54 11.32
C GLY A 63 37.66 30.02 11.38
N GLN A 64 37.19 29.21 10.43
CA GLN A 64 37.53 27.79 10.34
C GLN A 64 38.84 27.56 9.59
N ARG A 65 39.74 26.73 10.13
CA ARG A 65 41.05 26.45 9.53
C ARG A 65 40.99 25.66 8.23
N LYS A 66 39.90 24.90 8.03
CA LYS A 66 39.70 24.00 6.90
C LYS A 66 38.24 24.09 6.43
N PRO A 67 37.96 23.84 5.14
CA PRO A 67 36.59 23.73 4.67
C PRO A 67 35.79 22.73 5.51
N VAL A 68 34.54 23.07 5.79
CA VAL A 68 33.63 22.28 6.63
C VAL A 68 32.54 21.67 5.79
N ALA A 69 32.03 20.50 6.20
CA ALA A 69 30.93 19.84 5.50
C ALA A 69 29.61 20.55 5.83
N SER A 70 28.99 21.20 4.85
CA SER A 70 27.75 21.96 5.06
C SER A 70 26.57 21.09 5.49
N CYS A 71 26.60 19.79 5.19
CA CYS A 71 25.53 18.86 5.56
C CYS A 71 25.53 18.47 7.04
N THR A 72 26.62 18.70 7.78
CA THR A 72 26.72 18.41 9.23
C THR A 72 26.90 19.68 10.06
N GLN A 73 27.18 20.82 9.42
CA GLN A 73 27.38 22.09 10.09
C GLN A 73 26.04 22.78 10.34
N THR A 74 25.69 23.05 11.59
CA THR A 74 24.53 23.88 11.93
C THR A 74 24.87 25.36 11.76
N VAL A 75 23.88 26.16 11.36
CA VAL A 75 24.02 27.62 11.28
C VAL A 75 24.13 28.25 12.67
N ALA A 76 24.90 29.33 12.75
CA ALA A 76 25.10 30.13 13.96
C ALA A 76 24.98 31.62 13.62
N ASP A 77 24.66 32.44 14.63
CA ASP A 77 24.52 33.88 14.47
C ASP A 77 25.87 34.52 14.10
N GLY A 78 25.86 35.44 13.14
CA GLY A 78 27.05 36.09 12.59
C GLY A 78 27.96 35.17 11.76
N MET A 79 27.53 33.95 11.45
CA MET A 79 28.33 33.01 10.65
C MET A 79 28.51 33.54 9.21
N VAL A 80 29.74 33.57 8.71
CA VAL A 80 30.05 33.98 7.33
C VAL A 80 30.52 32.76 6.54
N VAL A 81 29.79 32.43 5.47
CA VAL A 81 29.99 31.25 4.63
C VAL A 81 30.25 31.66 3.19
N ARG A 82 31.27 31.06 2.58
CA ARG A 82 31.61 31.21 1.17
C ARG A 82 31.54 29.83 0.51
N THR A 83 30.61 29.65 -0.43
CA THR A 83 30.40 28.39 -1.15
C THR A 83 31.36 28.27 -2.34
N GLN A 84 31.23 27.22 -3.16
CA GLN A 84 32.02 27.08 -4.38
C GLN A 84 31.82 28.22 -5.40
N LEU A 85 30.76 29.01 -5.24
CA LEU A 85 30.48 30.17 -6.09
C LEU A 85 31.45 31.33 -5.80
N THR A 86 31.81 31.54 -4.53
CA THR A 86 32.62 32.70 -4.10
C THR A 86 33.97 32.33 -3.48
N SER A 87 34.19 31.05 -3.14
CA SER A 87 35.44 30.55 -2.56
C SER A 87 36.21 29.64 -3.54
N PRO A 88 37.41 30.06 -3.99
CA PRO A 88 38.34 29.18 -4.70
C PRO A 88 38.77 27.96 -3.88
N VAL A 89 38.80 28.08 -2.55
CA VAL A 89 39.16 26.99 -1.64
C VAL A 89 38.07 25.92 -1.63
N ALA A 90 36.81 26.32 -1.47
CA ALA A 90 35.68 25.39 -1.53
C ALA A 90 35.60 24.71 -2.91
N LYS A 91 35.70 25.47 -4.00
CA LYS A 91 35.69 24.94 -5.37
C LYS A 91 36.81 23.92 -5.60
N LYS A 92 38.04 24.21 -5.15
CA LYS A 92 39.18 23.29 -5.25
C LYS A 92 38.98 22.03 -4.40
N ALA A 93 38.43 22.15 -3.20
CA ALA A 93 38.16 21.02 -2.32
C ALA A 93 37.14 20.07 -2.97
N GLN A 94 36.04 20.59 -3.48
CA GLN A 94 35.00 19.80 -4.16
C GLN A 94 35.53 19.10 -5.41
N ALA A 95 36.35 19.77 -6.24
CA ALA A 95 37.01 19.14 -7.40
C ALA A 95 37.97 18.02 -6.99
N GLY A 96 38.67 18.18 -5.85
CA GLY A 96 39.54 17.14 -5.29
C GLY A 96 38.75 15.93 -4.78
N ILE A 97 37.62 16.13 -4.13
CA ILE A 97 36.74 15.03 -3.69
C ILE A 97 36.16 14.28 -4.89
N MET A 98 35.69 15.00 -5.93
CA MET A 98 35.24 14.35 -7.17
C MET A 98 36.30 13.44 -7.76
N GLU A 99 37.55 13.89 -7.80
CA GLU A 99 38.66 13.08 -8.29
C GLU A 99 38.86 11.82 -7.43
N LEU A 100 38.87 11.94 -6.09
CA LEU A 100 38.99 10.79 -5.18
C LEU A 100 37.85 9.78 -5.35
N LEU A 101 36.61 10.24 -5.54
CA LEU A 101 35.46 9.37 -5.79
C LEU A 101 35.58 8.61 -7.12
N LEU A 102 36.19 9.23 -8.13
CA LEU A 102 36.38 8.65 -9.47
C LEU A 102 37.62 7.76 -9.59
N ILE A 103 38.55 7.78 -8.62
CA ILE A 103 39.78 6.94 -8.64
C ILE A 103 39.42 5.46 -8.85
N ASN A 104 38.48 4.94 -8.05
CA ASN A 104 38.08 3.54 -8.09
C ASN A 104 36.73 3.29 -8.79
N HIS A 105 36.07 4.34 -9.27
CA HIS A 105 34.81 4.19 -10.02
C HIS A 105 35.11 3.72 -11.46
N PRO A 106 34.39 2.71 -11.98
CA PRO A 106 34.61 2.18 -13.32
C PRO A 106 34.11 3.13 -14.40
N LEU A 107 34.66 3.03 -15.61
CA LEU A 107 34.22 3.79 -16.80
C LEU A 107 32.99 3.16 -17.46
N ASP A 108 32.03 2.73 -16.64
CA ASP A 108 30.83 2.00 -17.04
C ASP A 108 29.70 2.92 -17.51
N CYS A 109 29.88 4.25 -17.52
CA CYS A 109 28.82 5.22 -17.85
C CYS A 109 28.02 4.88 -19.14
N PRO A 110 28.64 4.40 -20.24
CA PRO A 110 27.91 4.03 -21.45
C PRO A 110 26.98 2.84 -21.29
N MET A 111 27.24 1.95 -20.33
CA MET A 111 26.47 0.73 -20.07
C MET A 111 25.55 0.87 -18.85
N CYS A 112 25.94 1.67 -17.85
CA CYS A 112 25.24 1.91 -16.59
C CYS A 112 23.80 2.42 -16.77
N ASP A 113 22.81 1.75 -16.16
CA ASP A 113 21.38 2.09 -16.28
C ASP A 113 21.02 3.48 -15.77
N LYS A 114 21.80 3.98 -14.79
CA LYS A 114 21.62 5.31 -14.22
C LYS A 114 22.33 6.40 -15.03
N GLY A 115 23.07 6.04 -16.08
CA GLY A 115 23.71 7.01 -16.99
C GLY A 115 22.66 7.94 -17.60
N GLY A 116 22.86 9.25 -17.47
CA GLY A 116 21.91 10.30 -17.84
C GLY A 116 21.11 10.87 -16.67
N GLU A 117 20.93 10.13 -15.58
CA GLU A 117 20.26 10.59 -14.35
C GLU A 117 21.14 10.44 -13.09
N CYS A 118 22.44 10.15 -13.26
CA CYS A 118 23.35 9.87 -12.16
C CYS A 118 23.96 11.15 -11.59
N PRO A 119 23.69 11.50 -10.31
CA PRO A 119 24.37 12.60 -9.64
C PRO A 119 25.89 12.59 -9.76
N LEU A 120 26.56 11.43 -9.72
CA LEU A 120 28.02 11.35 -9.85
C LEU A 120 28.49 11.80 -11.23
N GLN A 121 27.79 11.37 -12.30
CA GLN A 121 28.08 11.79 -13.66
C GLN A 121 27.88 13.31 -13.81
N ASN A 122 26.74 13.82 -13.33
CA ASN A 122 26.39 15.24 -13.46
C ASN A 122 27.38 16.13 -12.69
N GLN A 123 27.75 15.75 -11.47
CA GLN A 123 28.71 16.50 -10.65
C GLN A 123 30.15 16.33 -11.15
N ALA A 124 30.51 15.21 -11.78
CA ALA A 124 31.81 15.08 -12.47
C ALA A 124 31.92 16.08 -13.63
N MET A 125 30.84 16.29 -14.38
CA MET A 125 30.82 17.27 -15.48
C MET A 125 30.83 18.73 -14.99
N SER A 126 30.18 19.04 -13.86
CA SER A 126 30.08 20.41 -13.36
C SER A 126 31.22 20.83 -12.43
N THR A 127 31.70 19.90 -11.59
CA THR A 127 32.62 20.16 -10.48
C THR A 127 33.95 19.41 -10.62
N GLY A 128 33.97 18.32 -11.40
CA GLY A 128 35.15 17.50 -11.63
C GLY A 128 36.18 18.13 -12.58
N ARG A 129 37.32 17.47 -12.69
CA ARG A 129 38.37 17.79 -13.67
C ARG A 129 38.08 17.12 -15.00
N ALA A 130 38.54 17.73 -16.09
CA ALA A 130 38.42 17.14 -17.43
C ALA A 130 39.31 15.88 -17.60
N GLU A 131 40.44 15.82 -16.90
CA GLU A 131 41.42 14.73 -16.99
C GLU A 131 41.66 14.10 -15.62
N SER A 132 41.78 12.76 -15.60
CA SER A 132 42.19 11.99 -14.43
C SER A 132 43.71 11.98 -14.32
N ARG A 133 44.24 12.25 -13.12
CA ARG A 133 45.66 12.03 -12.81
C ARG A 133 45.96 10.58 -12.37
N PHE A 134 44.91 9.78 -12.16
CA PHE A 134 45.01 8.39 -11.75
C PHE A 134 45.04 7.49 -12.99
N HIS A 135 46.17 6.82 -13.21
CA HIS A 135 46.42 5.89 -14.32
C HIS A 135 46.69 4.45 -13.85
N GLU A 136 46.51 4.18 -12.56
CA GLU A 136 46.72 2.86 -11.98
C GLU A 136 45.51 1.95 -12.20
N HIS A 137 45.68 0.67 -11.87
CA HIS A 137 44.60 -0.31 -11.92
C HIS A 137 43.49 0.05 -10.91
N LYS A 138 42.24 0.12 -11.38
CA LYS A 138 41.06 0.33 -10.52
C LYS A 138 40.70 -0.96 -9.80
N ARG A 139 40.09 -0.88 -8.63
CA ARG A 139 39.56 -2.09 -7.96
C ARG A 139 38.45 -2.73 -8.78
N GLU A 140 38.39 -4.05 -8.75
CA GLU A 140 37.36 -4.84 -9.43
C GLU A 140 36.62 -5.78 -8.48
N TYR A 141 35.34 -6.02 -8.76
CA TYR A 141 34.45 -6.92 -8.03
C TYR A 141 33.56 -7.69 -9.00
N GLN A 142 33.05 -8.84 -8.55
CA GLN A 142 31.98 -9.54 -9.27
C GLN A 142 30.77 -8.60 -9.45
N LYS A 143 30.26 -8.52 -10.69
CA LYS A 143 29.13 -7.64 -11.06
C LYS A 143 28.18 -8.28 -12.08
N PRO A 144 26.85 -8.16 -11.90
CA PRO A 144 26.18 -7.82 -10.64
C PRO A 144 26.24 -8.98 -9.63
N ILE A 145 26.08 -8.69 -8.34
CA ILE A 145 25.62 -9.68 -7.37
C ILE A 145 24.14 -9.46 -7.09
N ASN A 146 23.39 -10.55 -6.88
CA ASN A 146 21.99 -10.50 -6.51
C ASN A 146 21.90 -10.42 -4.99
N ILE A 147 21.40 -9.30 -4.44
CA ILE A 147 21.21 -9.15 -2.99
C ILE A 147 19.78 -9.49 -2.57
N SER A 148 18.85 -9.49 -3.52
CA SER A 148 17.52 -10.12 -3.44
C SER A 148 17.07 -10.50 -4.85
N SER A 149 15.90 -11.10 -5.01
CA SER A 149 15.32 -11.29 -6.35
C SER A 149 15.06 -9.96 -7.07
N GLN A 150 14.82 -8.87 -6.33
CA GLN A 150 14.46 -7.56 -6.92
C GLN A 150 15.65 -6.64 -7.12
N VAL A 151 16.68 -6.73 -6.27
CA VAL A 151 17.76 -5.74 -6.21
C VAL A 151 19.11 -6.35 -6.56
N LEU A 152 19.80 -5.69 -7.49
CA LEU A 152 21.12 -6.04 -7.99
C LEU A 152 22.14 -5.01 -7.53
N LEU A 153 23.32 -5.46 -7.14
CA LEU A 153 24.42 -4.62 -6.65
C LEU A 153 25.68 -4.76 -7.52
N ASP A 154 26.08 -3.66 -8.14
CA ASP A 154 27.36 -3.48 -8.81
C ASP A 154 28.32 -2.71 -7.87
N ARG A 155 29.09 -3.43 -7.05
CA ARG A 155 29.93 -2.84 -5.98
C ARG A 155 30.98 -1.85 -6.50
N GLU A 156 31.55 -2.09 -7.68
CA GLU A 156 32.54 -1.19 -8.29
C GLU A 156 31.98 0.21 -8.53
N ARG A 157 30.68 0.33 -8.82
CA ARG A 157 30.02 1.62 -9.06
C ARG A 157 29.70 2.36 -7.76
N CYS A 158 29.78 1.71 -6.60
CA CYS A 158 29.44 2.29 -5.32
C CYS A 158 30.49 3.33 -4.87
N VAL A 159 30.00 4.48 -4.41
CA VAL A 159 30.82 5.59 -3.86
C VAL A 159 30.80 5.64 -2.33
N LEU A 160 30.32 4.56 -1.68
CA LEU A 160 30.29 4.40 -0.22
C LEU A 160 29.64 5.58 0.52
N CYS A 161 28.61 6.18 -0.09
CA CYS A 161 27.90 7.30 0.51
C CYS A 161 26.95 6.90 1.65
N GLN A 162 26.74 5.58 1.83
CA GLN A 162 25.90 4.95 2.86
C GLN A 162 24.41 5.36 2.82
N ARG A 163 23.91 5.98 1.75
CA ARG A 163 22.47 6.31 1.66
C ARG A 163 21.58 5.07 1.74
N CYS A 164 21.99 3.96 1.11
CA CYS A 164 21.21 2.72 1.10
C CYS A 164 21.15 2.04 2.48
N THR A 165 22.29 1.88 3.16
CA THR A 165 22.36 1.26 4.50
C THR A 165 21.60 2.08 5.52
N ARG A 166 21.77 3.41 5.46
CA ARG A 166 21.06 4.36 6.32
C ARG A 166 19.56 4.42 6.05
N PHE A 167 19.13 4.32 4.80
CA PHE A 167 17.71 4.14 4.51
C PHE A 167 17.17 2.85 5.14
N SER A 168 17.91 1.74 4.95
CA SER A 168 17.57 0.42 5.48
C SER A 168 17.38 0.47 7.00
N GLU A 169 18.30 1.11 7.71
CA GLU A 169 18.25 1.24 9.18
C GLU A 169 17.27 2.31 9.67
N GLU A 170 17.43 3.56 9.21
CA GLU A 170 16.76 4.73 9.79
C GLU A 170 15.28 4.83 9.38
N ILE A 171 14.95 4.37 8.17
CA ILE A 171 13.59 4.48 7.61
C ILE A 171 12.87 3.14 7.70
N ALA A 172 13.34 2.12 6.97
CA ALA A 172 12.66 0.83 6.88
C ALA A 172 12.74 0.01 8.17
N GLY A 173 13.85 0.15 8.91
CA GLY A 173 14.17 -0.68 10.08
C GLY A 173 14.65 -2.08 9.75
N ASP A 174 15.12 -2.29 8.52
CA ASP A 174 15.51 -3.57 7.95
C ASP A 174 17.01 -3.55 7.67
N LYS A 175 17.84 -3.91 8.66
CA LYS A 175 19.31 -3.86 8.57
C LYS A 175 19.92 -5.01 7.75
N PHE A 176 19.45 -5.18 6.52
CA PHE A 176 19.86 -6.27 5.64
C PHE A 176 21.06 -5.97 4.74
N ILE A 177 21.48 -4.72 4.66
CA ILE A 177 22.70 -4.32 3.95
C ILE A 177 23.51 -3.40 4.83
N ASP A 178 24.83 -3.55 4.84
CA ASP A 178 25.73 -2.74 5.64
C ASP A 178 27.09 -2.51 4.95
N LEU A 179 27.92 -1.64 5.54
CA LEU A 179 29.30 -1.39 5.16
C LEU A 179 30.21 -2.44 5.82
N MET A 180 30.85 -3.27 5.00
CA MET A 180 31.83 -4.27 5.43
C MET A 180 33.25 -3.82 5.12
N ASP A 181 34.21 -4.49 5.77
CA ASP A 181 35.65 -4.23 5.68
C ASP A 181 36.06 -2.83 6.17
N ARG A 182 37.28 -2.38 5.80
CA ARG A 182 37.84 -1.10 6.24
C ARG A 182 38.71 -0.45 5.15
N SER A 183 38.76 0.88 5.15
CA SER A 183 39.62 1.67 4.25
C SER A 183 39.31 1.38 2.76
N SER A 184 40.32 1.19 1.92
CA SER A 184 40.13 0.95 0.47
C SER A 184 39.35 -0.33 0.14
N GLY A 185 39.29 -1.28 1.07
CA GLY A 185 38.50 -2.51 0.98
C GLY A 185 37.02 -2.33 1.34
N GLU A 186 36.61 -1.16 1.86
CA GLU A 186 35.21 -0.93 2.23
C GLU A 186 34.26 -1.15 1.07
N GLN A 187 33.20 -1.90 1.37
CA GLN A 187 32.17 -2.27 0.40
C GLN A 187 30.80 -2.40 1.08
N ILE A 188 29.76 -2.07 0.31
CA ILE A 188 28.40 -2.42 0.71
C ILE A 188 28.17 -3.90 0.40
N ASN A 189 27.63 -4.64 1.35
CA ASN A 189 27.26 -6.03 1.15
C ASN A 189 25.99 -6.40 1.95
N VAL A 190 25.44 -7.57 1.66
CA VAL A 190 24.34 -8.16 2.43
C VAL A 190 24.80 -8.45 3.85
N TYR A 191 23.94 -8.18 4.83
CA TYR A 191 24.21 -8.46 6.23
C TYR A 191 24.40 -9.98 6.43
N ARG A 192 25.54 -10.34 7.03
CA ARG A 192 25.84 -11.70 7.46
C ARG A 192 25.40 -11.81 8.91
N ASP A 193 24.32 -12.56 9.14
CA ASP A 193 23.83 -12.83 10.49
C ASP A 193 24.21 -14.26 10.87
N ASP A 194 25.11 -14.39 11.85
CA ASP A 194 25.45 -15.68 12.46
C ASP A 194 24.20 -16.39 13.06
N PHE A 195 23.11 -15.66 13.31
CA PHE A 195 21.87 -16.16 13.88
C PHE A 195 20.84 -16.67 12.85
N PHE A 196 20.92 -16.24 11.58
CA PHE A 196 19.93 -16.61 10.54
C PHE A 196 20.52 -17.31 9.30
N GLY A 197 21.83 -17.56 9.24
CA GLY A 197 22.38 -18.52 8.30
C GLY A 197 23.90 -18.44 8.18
N GLY A 198 24.57 -19.58 8.32
CA GLY A 198 25.92 -19.86 7.79
C GLY A 198 27.10 -19.59 8.73
N GLU A 199 27.94 -20.62 8.91
CA GLU A 199 29.25 -20.51 9.54
C GLU A 199 30.18 -19.60 8.71
N GLY A 200 30.56 -18.44 9.24
CA GLY A 200 31.58 -17.59 8.63
C GLY A 200 32.97 -18.25 8.69
N THR A 201 33.71 -18.30 7.59
CA THR A 201 35.07 -18.88 7.49
C THR A 201 36.16 -18.02 8.15
N GLY A 202 35.82 -16.85 8.70
CA GLY A 202 36.73 -16.00 9.47
C GLY A 202 37.90 -15.39 8.69
N ASP A 203 37.96 -15.55 7.37
CA ASP A 203 39.10 -15.19 6.51
C ASP A 203 38.77 -14.13 5.43
N GLY A 204 37.55 -13.58 5.43
CA GLY A 204 37.13 -12.58 4.46
C GLY A 204 36.89 -13.13 3.05
N ALA A 205 36.92 -14.45 2.86
CA ALA A 205 36.43 -15.08 1.64
C ALA A 205 34.89 -15.18 1.65
N VAL A 206 34.30 -15.13 0.45
CA VAL A 206 32.91 -15.56 0.25
C VAL A 206 32.92 -17.07 0.37
N GLY A 207 32.63 -17.60 1.56
CA GLY A 207 32.37 -19.03 1.72
C GLY A 207 31.18 -19.44 0.86
N ASP A 208 31.24 -20.65 0.29
CA ASP A 208 30.21 -21.25 -0.56
C ASP A 208 28.93 -21.66 0.22
N GLY A 209 28.66 -21.04 1.37
CA GLY A 209 27.52 -21.36 2.24
C GLY A 209 26.34 -20.40 2.05
N ASP A 210 25.13 -20.92 2.23
CA ASP A 210 23.82 -20.24 2.21
C ASP A 210 23.62 -19.23 3.38
N GLY A 211 24.70 -18.56 3.83
CA GLY A 211 24.73 -17.74 5.04
C GLY A 211 24.46 -16.24 4.91
N ASP A 212 24.05 -15.80 3.72
CA ASP A 212 23.69 -14.40 3.53
C ASP A 212 22.18 -14.25 3.76
N THR A 213 21.77 -13.35 4.65
CA THR A 213 20.33 -13.06 4.84
C THR A 213 19.83 -12.25 3.65
N PRO A 214 19.00 -12.79 2.74
CA PRO A 214 18.61 -12.06 1.54
C PRO A 214 17.94 -10.74 1.89
N PHE A 215 18.12 -9.71 1.06
CA PHE A 215 17.55 -8.37 1.28
C PHE A 215 16.04 -8.33 1.02
N ASN A 216 15.28 -9.08 1.83
CA ASN A 216 13.83 -9.24 1.77
C ASN A 216 13.13 -8.21 2.68
N SER A 217 13.40 -6.93 2.40
CA SER A 217 12.63 -5.81 2.94
C SER A 217 11.43 -5.53 2.03
N TYR A 218 10.32 -5.05 2.59
CA TYR A 218 9.21 -4.50 1.80
C TYR A 218 9.45 -3.09 1.27
N PHE A 219 10.63 -2.53 1.54
CA PHE A 219 11.04 -1.20 1.12
C PHE A 219 12.37 -1.21 0.36
N SER A 220 12.83 -2.40 -0.05
CA SER A 220 14.15 -2.61 -0.65
C SER A 220 14.36 -1.76 -1.90
N GLY A 221 13.32 -1.51 -2.69
CA GLY A 221 13.44 -0.77 -3.93
C GLY A 221 13.69 0.73 -3.75
N ASN A 222 13.43 1.29 -2.56
CA ASN A 222 13.84 2.66 -2.26
C ASN A 222 15.37 2.79 -2.22
N THR A 223 16.10 1.71 -1.93
CA THR A 223 17.57 1.74 -1.98
C THR A 223 18.10 1.94 -3.41
N VAL A 224 17.39 1.44 -4.43
CA VAL A 224 17.68 1.68 -5.85
C VAL A 224 17.48 3.15 -6.21
N GLN A 225 16.38 3.74 -5.72
CA GLN A 225 16.04 5.15 -5.97
C GLN A 225 17.03 6.08 -5.29
N ILE A 226 17.29 5.89 -3.99
CA ILE A 226 18.10 6.78 -3.16
C ILE A 226 19.60 6.74 -3.50
N CYS A 227 20.08 5.64 -4.08
CA CYS A 227 21.48 5.45 -4.45
C CYS A 227 21.90 6.51 -5.48
N PRO A 228 22.89 7.38 -5.24
CA PRO A 228 23.25 8.46 -6.17
C PRO A 228 24.04 7.98 -7.40
N VAL A 229 24.31 6.68 -7.49
CA VAL A 229 25.12 6.05 -8.53
C VAL A 229 24.41 4.80 -9.05
N GLY A 230 24.87 4.25 -10.17
CA GLY A 230 24.31 3.02 -10.75
C GLY A 230 24.76 1.74 -10.05
N ALA A 231 25.02 1.80 -8.74
CA ALA A 231 25.45 0.64 -7.96
C ALA A 231 24.27 -0.27 -7.59
N LEU A 232 23.13 0.29 -7.19
CA LEU A 232 21.92 -0.47 -6.90
C LEU A 232 20.93 -0.29 -8.05
N THR A 233 20.45 -1.39 -8.62
CA THR A 233 19.51 -1.40 -9.74
C THR A 233 18.42 -2.45 -9.51
N GLY A 234 17.23 -2.21 -10.07
CA GLY A 234 16.14 -3.19 -10.03
C GLY A 234 16.32 -4.25 -11.12
N ALA A 235 16.16 -5.53 -10.78
CA ALA A 235 16.33 -6.66 -11.69
C ALA A 235 15.44 -6.54 -12.94
N GLN A 236 14.20 -6.09 -12.78
CA GLN A 236 13.25 -5.89 -13.87
C GLN A 236 13.66 -4.77 -14.85
N TYR A 237 14.36 -3.74 -14.38
CA TYR A 237 14.69 -2.53 -15.15
C TYR A 237 16.09 -2.57 -15.77
N ARG A 238 17.01 -3.38 -15.23
CA ARG A 238 18.41 -3.45 -15.69
C ARG A 238 18.49 -3.66 -17.21
N PHE A 239 19.17 -2.74 -17.89
CA PHE A 239 19.39 -2.68 -19.33
C PHE A 239 18.12 -2.62 -20.20
N ARG A 240 16.97 -2.20 -19.66
CA ARG A 240 15.71 -2.08 -20.44
C ARG A 240 15.56 -0.76 -21.18
N ALA A 241 16.03 0.34 -20.61
CA ALA A 241 15.99 1.67 -21.22
C ALA A 241 17.04 2.60 -20.62
N ARG A 242 17.31 3.70 -21.31
CA ARG A 242 18.05 4.84 -20.75
C ARG A 242 17.07 5.84 -20.11
N PRO A 243 17.47 6.55 -19.04
CA PRO A 243 16.63 7.58 -18.41
C PRO A 243 16.08 8.61 -19.38
N PHE A 244 16.88 9.06 -20.37
CA PHE A 244 16.46 10.03 -21.38
C PHE A 244 15.56 9.45 -22.48
N ASP A 245 15.36 8.12 -22.54
CA ASP A 245 14.38 7.48 -23.42
C ASP A 245 12.98 7.40 -22.78
N LEU A 246 12.87 7.70 -21.48
CA LEU A 246 11.65 7.51 -20.69
C LEU A 246 10.79 8.77 -20.69
N VAL A 247 9.48 8.58 -20.79
CA VAL A 247 8.50 9.60 -20.42
C VAL A 247 8.12 9.34 -18.97
N SER A 248 8.30 10.34 -18.11
CA SER A 248 7.95 10.30 -16.69
C SER A 248 6.61 10.99 -16.47
N SER A 249 5.65 10.29 -15.86
CA SER A 249 4.33 10.83 -15.57
C SER A 249 4.00 10.68 -14.08
N PRO A 250 3.49 11.71 -13.39
CA PRO A 250 2.95 11.57 -12.04
C PRO A 250 1.77 10.58 -12.01
N SER A 251 1.68 9.78 -10.97
CA SER A 251 0.60 8.81 -10.75
C SER A 251 0.38 8.56 -9.25
N VAL A 252 -0.59 7.71 -8.91
CA VAL A 252 -0.88 7.29 -7.53
C VAL A 252 -0.87 5.75 -7.46
N CYS A 253 -0.39 5.20 -6.35
CA CYS A 253 -0.38 3.76 -6.10
C CYS A 253 -1.81 3.19 -5.98
N GLU A 254 -2.09 2.09 -6.67
CA GLU A 254 -3.40 1.44 -6.79
C GLU A 254 -3.58 0.20 -5.89
N HIS A 255 -2.60 -0.08 -5.02
CA HIS A 255 -2.55 -1.35 -4.29
C HIS A 255 -3.25 -1.31 -2.93
N CYS A 256 -2.79 -0.46 -2.02
CA CYS A 256 -3.30 -0.33 -0.65
C CYS A 256 -3.87 1.07 -0.40
N SER A 257 -4.53 1.26 0.73
CA SER A 257 -5.18 2.53 1.11
C SER A 257 -4.21 3.66 1.51
N ALA A 258 -2.90 3.46 1.38
CA ALA A 258 -1.88 4.44 1.80
C ALA A 258 -1.86 5.74 0.98
N GLY A 259 -2.29 5.71 -0.28
CA GLY A 259 -2.35 6.93 -1.13
C GLY A 259 -1.02 7.43 -1.70
N CYS A 260 0.01 6.56 -1.79
CA CYS A 260 1.37 6.98 -2.17
C CYS A 260 1.40 7.74 -3.51
N ALA A 261 2.03 8.91 -3.54
CA ALA A 261 2.42 9.56 -4.78
C ALA A 261 3.49 8.73 -5.49
N GLN A 262 3.40 8.63 -6.81
CA GLN A 262 4.31 7.85 -7.62
C GLN A 262 4.70 8.61 -8.89
N ARG A 263 5.84 8.21 -9.46
CA ARG A 263 6.23 8.55 -10.82
C ARG A 263 6.31 7.27 -11.63
N THR A 264 5.51 7.18 -12.68
CA THR A 264 5.51 6.04 -13.60
C THR A 264 6.30 6.40 -14.85
N ASP A 265 7.36 5.65 -15.12
CA ASP A 265 8.21 5.86 -16.28
C ASP A 265 7.89 4.81 -17.35
N HIS A 266 7.61 5.28 -18.57
CA HIS A 266 7.22 4.41 -19.67
C HIS A 266 7.97 4.73 -20.97
N ARG A 267 7.99 3.76 -21.87
CA ARG A 267 8.57 3.87 -23.22
C ARG A 267 7.75 3.03 -24.19
N ARG A 268 7.36 3.61 -25.33
CA ARG A 268 6.62 2.92 -26.40
C ARG A 268 5.38 2.15 -25.87
N GLY A 269 4.58 2.81 -25.04
CA GLY A 269 3.36 2.21 -24.49
C GLY A 269 3.58 1.15 -23.40
N LYS A 270 4.79 0.98 -22.87
CA LYS A 270 5.10 0.01 -21.80
C LYS A 270 5.71 0.71 -20.60
N VAL A 271 5.15 0.46 -19.41
CA VAL A 271 5.75 0.88 -18.15
C VAL A 271 7.00 0.06 -17.89
N LEU A 272 8.11 0.73 -17.58
CA LEU A 272 9.41 0.07 -17.34
C LEU A 272 9.84 0.13 -15.87
N ARG A 273 9.40 1.16 -15.14
CA ARG A 273 9.62 1.27 -13.69
C ARG A 273 8.64 2.26 -13.06
N ARG A 274 8.46 2.13 -11.75
CA ARG A 274 7.80 3.13 -10.90
C ARG A 274 8.74 3.58 -9.79
N LEU A 275 8.77 4.88 -9.53
CA LEU A 275 9.49 5.48 -8.41
C LEU A 275 8.49 6.11 -7.44
N ALA A 276 8.91 6.30 -6.19
CA ALA A 276 8.13 7.11 -5.25
C ALA A 276 8.17 8.57 -5.71
N GLY A 277 7.01 9.23 -5.69
CA GLY A 277 6.91 10.69 -5.82
C GLY A 277 7.21 11.38 -4.49
N ASP A 278 7.58 12.65 -4.57
CA ASP A 278 7.79 13.51 -3.40
C ASP A 278 6.45 14.11 -2.94
N ASP A 279 5.92 13.57 -1.85
CA ASP A 279 4.73 14.09 -1.16
C ASP A 279 4.94 14.03 0.37
N PRO A 280 5.44 15.10 0.99
CA PRO A 280 5.69 15.16 2.42
C PRO A 280 4.45 14.91 3.31
N GLN A 281 3.25 15.14 2.77
CA GLN A 281 2.01 14.93 3.52
C GLN A 281 1.64 13.46 3.66
N VAL A 282 2.05 12.63 2.69
CA VAL A 282 1.69 11.21 2.62
C VAL A 282 2.93 10.34 2.79
N ASN A 283 3.64 10.06 1.70
CA ASN A 283 4.68 9.04 1.64
C ASN A 283 6.11 9.61 1.69
N GLU A 284 6.25 10.92 1.87
CA GLU A 284 7.51 11.65 1.74
C GLU A 284 8.16 11.32 0.39
N GLU A 285 9.27 10.60 0.36
CA GLU A 285 9.90 10.13 -0.89
C GLU A 285 9.95 8.59 -0.99
N TRP A 286 9.09 7.89 -0.25
CA TRP A 286 9.14 6.43 -0.11
C TRP A 286 7.90 5.74 -0.68
N ASN A 287 8.05 4.51 -1.15
CA ASN A 287 6.92 3.61 -1.42
C ASN A 287 7.28 2.17 -1.05
N CYS A 288 6.29 1.31 -0.85
CA CYS A 288 6.55 -0.11 -0.65
C CYS A 288 6.82 -0.82 -1.98
N ASP A 289 7.41 -2.00 -1.87
CA ASP A 289 7.87 -2.81 -2.99
C ASP A 289 6.70 -3.36 -3.83
N LYS A 290 5.54 -3.61 -3.20
CA LYS A 290 4.28 -3.89 -3.92
C LYS A 290 3.90 -2.75 -4.86
N GLY A 291 3.92 -1.51 -4.37
CA GLY A 291 3.61 -0.34 -5.19
C GLY A 291 4.68 -0.03 -6.24
N ARG A 292 5.92 -0.44 -6.00
CA ARG A 292 7.06 -0.19 -6.89
C ARG A 292 7.12 -1.15 -8.07
N TRP A 293 6.83 -2.44 -7.85
CA TRP A 293 7.00 -3.49 -8.86
C TRP A 293 5.70 -4.18 -9.30
N GLY A 294 4.63 -4.09 -8.52
CA GLY A 294 3.35 -4.76 -8.78
C GLY A 294 2.53 -4.20 -9.96
N PHE A 295 3.15 -3.89 -11.10
CA PHE A 295 2.49 -3.28 -12.26
C PHE A 295 2.46 -4.18 -13.50
N GLN A 296 3.06 -5.37 -13.46
CA GLN A 296 3.13 -6.27 -14.61
C GLN A 296 1.76 -6.80 -15.08
N TYR A 297 0.78 -6.84 -14.17
CA TYR A 297 -0.59 -7.27 -14.45
C TYR A 297 -1.24 -6.51 -15.63
N ALA A 298 -0.85 -5.25 -15.87
CA ALA A 298 -1.40 -4.42 -16.95
C ALA A 298 -0.97 -4.91 -18.35
N THR A 299 0.08 -5.74 -18.42
CA THR A 299 0.62 -6.31 -19.66
C THR A 299 0.67 -7.84 -19.64
N ALA A 300 -0.02 -8.47 -18.69
CA ALA A 300 -0.08 -9.92 -18.58
C ALA A 300 -0.72 -10.55 -19.83
N PHE A 301 -0.33 -11.79 -20.14
CA PHE A 301 -0.73 -12.50 -21.37
C PHE A 301 -2.23 -12.81 -21.43
N ASP A 302 -2.89 -12.88 -20.27
CA ASP A 302 -4.31 -13.14 -20.09
C ASP A 302 -5.14 -11.86 -19.94
N ARG A 303 -4.58 -10.70 -20.29
CA ARG A 303 -5.30 -9.44 -20.38
C ARG A 303 -6.41 -9.53 -21.43
N ILE A 304 -7.59 -9.04 -21.08
CA ILE A 304 -8.75 -8.99 -21.96
C ILE A 304 -8.72 -7.65 -22.70
N THR A 305 -8.77 -7.69 -24.04
CA THR A 305 -8.70 -6.48 -24.89
C THR A 305 -9.96 -6.23 -25.71
N THR A 306 -10.80 -7.25 -25.88
CA THR A 306 -12.02 -7.21 -26.69
C THR A 306 -13.17 -7.79 -25.86
N PRO A 307 -14.41 -7.26 -25.98
CA PRO A 307 -15.57 -7.86 -25.34
C PRO A 307 -15.76 -9.32 -25.75
N MET A 308 -16.31 -10.12 -24.84
CA MET A 308 -16.64 -11.51 -25.11
C MET A 308 -18.09 -11.79 -24.74
N VAL A 309 -18.75 -12.64 -25.53
CA VAL A 309 -20.12 -13.10 -25.29
C VAL A 309 -20.11 -14.62 -25.29
N ARG A 310 -20.83 -15.23 -24.35
CA ARG A 310 -21.00 -16.68 -24.29
C ARG A 310 -21.95 -17.13 -25.40
N ASP A 311 -21.47 -18.04 -26.23
CA ASP A 311 -22.29 -18.63 -27.27
C ASP A 311 -23.27 -19.64 -26.65
N VAL A 312 -24.56 -19.44 -26.89
CA VAL A 312 -25.62 -20.27 -26.31
C VAL A 312 -25.56 -21.73 -26.81
N LYS A 313 -24.98 -21.98 -27.99
CA LYS A 313 -24.89 -23.32 -28.57
C LYS A 313 -23.68 -24.09 -28.07
N THR A 314 -22.53 -23.44 -27.97
CA THR A 314 -21.27 -24.11 -27.55
C THR A 314 -21.01 -23.99 -26.06
N GLY A 315 -21.61 -23.00 -25.39
CA GLY A 315 -21.34 -22.66 -23.99
C GLY A 315 -20.00 -21.96 -23.79
N GLU A 316 -19.24 -21.67 -24.85
CA GLU A 316 -17.91 -21.05 -24.78
C GLU A 316 -17.97 -19.54 -25.01
N LEU A 317 -17.01 -18.82 -24.42
CA LEU A 317 -16.82 -17.39 -24.69
C LEU A 317 -16.16 -17.19 -26.06
N ARG A 318 -16.75 -16.33 -26.87
CA ARG A 318 -16.14 -15.82 -28.11
C ARG A 318 -16.00 -14.31 -28.07
N GLU A 319 -14.99 -13.79 -28.74
CA GLU A 319 -14.87 -12.35 -28.96
C GLU A 319 -16.09 -11.82 -29.73
N ALA A 320 -16.55 -10.63 -29.36
CA ALA A 320 -17.70 -9.98 -29.94
C ALA A 320 -17.46 -8.47 -30.11
N PRO A 321 -18.04 -7.82 -31.13
CA PRO A 321 -18.07 -6.38 -31.22
C PRO A 321 -18.77 -5.75 -30.01
N TRP A 322 -18.35 -4.55 -29.61
CA TRP A 322 -18.96 -3.80 -28.50
C TRP A 322 -20.49 -3.68 -28.63
N SER A 323 -21.01 -3.42 -29.83
CA SER A 323 -22.46 -3.29 -30.06
C SER A 323 -23.23 -4.57 -29.75
N GLU A 324 -22.66 -5.73 -30.08
CA GLU A 324 -23.28 -7.03 -29.78
C GLU A 324 -23.25 -7.31 -28.28
N ALA A 325 -22.07 -7.17 -27.67
CA ALA A 325 -21.89 -7.41 -26.24
C ALA A 325 -22.78 -6.51 -25.38
N LEU A 326 -22.87 -5.22 -25.72
CA LEU A 326 -23.74 -4.26 -25.04
C LEU A 326 -25.23 -4.61 -25.20
N ALA A 327 -25.66 -5.06 -26.39
CA ALA A 327 -27.04 -5.46 -26.62
C ALA A 327 -27.43 -6.72 -25.82
N VAL A 328 -26.56 -7.73 -25.80
CA VAL A 328 -26.77 -8.97 -25.03
C VAL A 328 -26.80 -8.66 -23.52
N ALA A 329 -25.85 -7.87 -23.05
CA ALA A 329 -25.80 -7.42 -21.66
C ALA A 329 -27.07 -6.66 -21.24
N ALA A 330 -27.50 -5.68 -22.05
CA ALA A 330 -28.69 -4.90 -21.75
C ALA A 330 -29.96 -5.76 -21.73
N GLU A 331 -30.09 -6.74 -22.61
CA GLU A 331 -31.25 -7.64 -22.60
C GLU A 331 -31.27 -8.56 -21.38
N GLY A 332 -30.13 -9.15 -20.99
CA GLY A 332 -30.04 -9.96 -19.78
C GLY A 332 -30.35 -9.16 -18.52
N LEU A 333 -29.80 -7.93 -18.42
CA LEU A 333 -30.09 -7.03 -17.30
C LEU A 333 -31.56 -6.58 -17.27
N ARG A 334 -32.16 -6.26 -18.42
CA ARG A 334 -33.59 -5.90 -18.50
C ARG A 334 -34.48 -7.02 -17.96
N LYS A 335 -34.22 -8.26 -18.40
CA LYS A 335 -34.95 -9.45 -17.91
C LYS A 335 -34.80 -9.65 -16.41
N ALA A 336 -33.59 -9.48 -15.88
CA ALA A 336 -33.34 -9.64 -14.45
C ALA A 336 -33.98 -8.53 -13.60
N ARG A 337 -33.88 -7.27 -14.05
CA ARG A 337 -34.48 -6.09 -13.41
C ARG A 337 -36.00 -6.18 -13.36
N ASP A 338 -36.63 -6.54 -14.48
CA ASP A 338 -38.08 -6.61 -14.61
C ASP A 338 -38.63 -7.98 -14.12
N GLY A 339 -37.74 -8.87 -13.70
CA GLY A 339 -38.05 -10.19 -13.13
C GLY A 339 -38.24 -10.18 -11.61
N ALA A 340 -38.42 -11.38 -11.03
CA ALA A 340 -38.78 -11.52 -9.61
C ALA A 340 -37.62 -11.36 -8.61
N HIS A 341 -36.36 -11.46 -9.07
CA HIS A 341 -35.20 -11.66 -8.19
C HIS A 341 -34.15 -10.54 -8.23
N GLY A 342 -34.33 -9.51 -9.06
CA GLY A 342 -33.43 -8.35 -9.09
C GLY A 342 -32.00 -8.65 -9.55
N ILE A 343 -31.10 -7.70 -9.27
CA ILE A 343 -29.70 -7.72 -9.73
C ILE A 343 -28.79 -7.31 -8.57
N GLY A 344 -27.68 -8.03 -8.41
CA GLY A 344 -26.60 -7.70 -7.47
C GLY A 344 -25.37 -7.15 -8.20
N VAL A 345 -24.70 -6.16 -7.60
CA VAL A 345 -23.50 -5.52 -8.16
C VAL A 345 -22.34 -5.62 -7.17
N LEU A 346 -21.26 -6.28 -7.57
CA LEU A 346 -20.07 -6.50 -6.75
C LEU A 346 -18.89 -5.71 -7.35
N THR A 347 -18.50 -4.60 -6.72
CA THR A 347 -17.58 -3.63 -7.34
C THR A 347 -16.12 -3.75 -6.91
N GLY A 348 -15.86 -4.42 -5.78
CA GLY A 348 -14.52 -4.58 -5.23
C GLY A 348 -13.87 -3.28 -4.73
N GLY A 349 -12.70 -3.41 -4.12
CA GLY A 349 -12.02 -2.31 -3.42
C GLY A 349 -10.97 -1.54 -4.23
N ARG A 350 -10.92 -1.71 -5.55
CA ARG A 350 -9.85 -1.16 -6.41
C ARG A 350 -10.30 -0.11 -7.40
N LEU A 351 -11.58 0.25 -7.38
CA LEU A 351 -12.12 1.26 -8.26
C LEU A 351 -11.63 2.66 -7.88
N THR A 352 -11.53 3.53 -8.88
CA THR A 352 -11.41 4.97 -8.63
C THR A 352 -12.73 5.50 -8.08
N VAL A 353 -12.70 6.70 -7.49
CA VAL A 353 -13.90 7.41 -7.03
C VAL A 353 -14.92 7.55 -8.15
N GLU A 354 -14.45 7.90 -9.36
CA GLU A 354 -15.34 8.11 -10.51
C GLU A 354 -15.97 6.82 -11.00
N ASP A 355 -15.22 5.72 -11.04
CA ASP A 355 -15.75 4.41 -11.42
C ASP A 355 -16.72 3.89 -10.35
N ALA A 356 -16.38 4.01 -9.05
CA ALA A 356 -17.27 3.64 -7.95
C ALA A 356 -18.57 4.45 -7.98
N TYR A 357 -18.50 5.75 -8.25
CA TYR A 357 -19.68 6.60 -8.41
C TYR A 357 -20.55 6.13 -9.59
N ALA A 358 -19.94 5.79 -10.72
CA ALA A 358 -20.66 5.28 -11.88
C ALA A 358 -21.38 3.96 -11.57
N TYR A 359 -20.77 3.03 -10.84
CA TYR A 359 -21.46 1.81 -10.38
C TYR A 359 -22.61 2.12 -9.42
N ALA A 360 -22.39 3.01 -8.43
CA ALA A 360 -23.41 3.40 -7.46
C ALA A 360 -24.64 4.05 -8.13
N LYS A 361 -24.41 4.88 -9.16
CA LYS A 361 -25.46 5.50 -9.98
C LYS A 361 -26.11 4.47 -10.92
N PHE A 362 -25.32 3.64 -11.61
CA PHE A 362 -25.83 2.60 -12.51
C PHE A 362 -26.75 1.61 -11.80
N ALA A 363 -26.33 1.09 -10.64
CA ALA A 363 -27.13 0.16 -9.83
C ALA A 363 -28.51 0.76 -9.50
N ARG A 364 -28.55 2.02 -9.08
CA ARG A 364 -29.79 2.65 -8.59
C ARG A 364 -30.68 3.18 -9.69
N VAL A 365 -30.09 3.76 -10.73
CA VAL A 365 -30.84 4.43 -11.80
C VAL A 365 -31.20 3.45 -12.91
N ALA A 366 -30.25 2.67 -13.41
CA ALA A 366 -30.48 1.77 -14.53
C ALA A 366 -31.02 0.39 -14.08
N LEU A 367 -30.47 -0.15 -12.99
CA LEU A 367 -30.83 -1.48 -12.47
C LEU A 367 -31.90 -1.45 -11.37
N ARG A 368 -32.25 -0.27 -10.84
CA ARG A 368 -33.26 -0.07 -9.79
C ARG A 368 -33.02 -0.95 -8.56
N THR A 369 -31.77 -1.08 -8.13
CA THR A 369 -31.36 -1.90 -6.99
C THR A 369 -30.45 -1.12 -6.04
N ASN A 370 -30.54 -1.43 -4.74
CA ASN A 370 -29.54 -1.06 -3.74
C ASN A 370 -28.62 -2.24 -3.39
N ASP A 371 -28.77 -3.41 -4.04
CA ASP A 371 -27.89 -4.57 -3.87
C ASP A 371 -26.54 -4.29 -4.58
N ILE A 372 -25.75 -3.39 -3.99
CA ILE A 372 -24.40 -3.02 -4.43
C ILE A 372 -23.47 -2.97 -3.22
N ASP A 373 -22.31 -3.60 -3.33
CA ASP A 373 -21.29 -3.57 -2.29
C ASP A 373 -19.88 -3.65 -2.89
N PHE A 374 -18.96 -2.84 -2.36
CA PHE A 374 -17.55 -2.83 -2.75
C PHE A 374 -16.72 -3.85 -1.98
N ARG A 375 -17.20 -4.29 -0.80
CA ARG A 375 -16.42 -5.12 0.11
C ARG A 375 -16.27 -6.51 -0.47
N ALA A 376 -15.03 -6.83 -0.85
CA ALA A 376 -14.63 -8.16 -1.31
C ALA A 376 -13.71 -8.79 -0.26
N ARG A 377 -14.31 -9.13 0.89
CA ARG A 377 -13.73 -9.77 2.07
C ARG A 377 -14.85 -10.12 3.08
N PRO A 378 -14.56 -10.90 4.14
CA PRO A 378 -15.42 -10.99 5.32
C PRO A 378 -15.83 -9.60 5.82
N LEU A 379 -17.13 -9.46 6.08
CA LEU A 379 -17.81 -8.23 6.46
C LEU A 379 -18.87 -8.52 7.53
N SER A 380 -19.48 -7.47 8.07
CA SER A 380 -20.59 -7.57 9.01
C SER A 380 -21.61 -6.45 8.83
N ALA A 381 -22.79 -6.64 9.42
CA ALA A 381 -23.80 -5.59 9.54
C ALA A 381 -23.26 -4.42 10.40
N GLU A 382 -22.55 -4.73 11.49
CA GLU A 382 -21.87 -3.73 12.34
C GLU A 382 -20.93 -2.84 11.53
N GLU A 383 -20.14 -3.41 10.61
CA GLU A 383 -19.30 -2.62 9.71
C GLU A 383 -20.11 -1.70 8.81
N THR A 384 -21.23 -2.18 8.27
CA THR A 384 -22.09 -1.39 7.38
C THR A 384 -22.59 -0.12 8.07
N ASP A 385 -22.96 -0.23 9.34
CA ASP A 385 -23.40 0.88 10.17
C ASP A 385 -22.24 1.78 10.60
N PHE A 386 -21.10 1.19 11.02
CA PHE A 386 -19.89 1.93 11.38
C PHE A 386 -19.36 2.80 10.23
N LEU A 387 -19.35 2.27 9.01
CA LEU A 387 -18.89 3.03 7.84
C LEU A 387 -19.79 4.24 7.56
N ALA A 388 -21.10 4.10 7.76
CA ALA A 388 -22.07 5.17 7.60
C ALA A 388 -22.02 6.23 8.72
N SER A 389 -21.80 5.80 9.97
CA SER A 389 -21.76 6.71 11.12
C SER A 389 -20.44 7.44 11.26
N THR A 390 -19.31 6.78 10.96
CA THR A 390 -18.00 7.24 11.43
C THR A 390 -17.02 7.53 10.30
N VAL A 391 -17.10 6.79 9.19
CA VAL A 391 -16.06 6.82 8.15
C VAL A 391 -16.43 7.72 6.98
N VAL A 392 -17.64 7.60 6.43
CA VAL A 392 -18.04 8.28 5.20
C VAL A 392 -17.80 9.79 5.26
N GLY A 393 -16.97 10.33 4.37
CA GLY A 393 -16.60 11.76 4.35
C GLY A 393 -15.77 12.27 5.53
N SER A 394 -15.32 11.44 6.48
CA SER A 394 -14.41 11.85 7.55
C SER A 394 -12.99 12.13 7.03
N THR A 395 -12.39 13.20 7.56
CA THR A 395 -10.98 13.62 7.35
C THR A 395 -10.31 14.00 8.68
N ASP A 396 -10.82 13.44 9.79
CA ASP A 396 -10.51 13.89 11.16
C ASP A 396 -9.09 13.52 11.63
N VAL A 397 -8.52 12.47 11.04
CA VAL A 397 -7.18 11.95 11.31
C VAL A 397 -6.36 11.96 10.04
N THR A 398 -5.16 12.53 10.14
CA THR A 398 -4.16 12.57 9.06
C THR A 398 -2.84 11.91 9.46
N TYR A 399 -1.96 11.64 8.50
CA TYR A 399 -0.57 11.27 8.73
C TYR A 399 0.17 12.29 9.60
N ALA A 400 -0.20 13.58 9.53
CA ALA A 400 0.39 14.60 10.40
C ALA A 400 -0.07 14.47 11.86
N ASP A 401 -1.30 14.00 12.09
CA ASP A 401 -1.78 13.66 13.43
C ASP A 401 -1.04 12.43 13.96
N VAL A 402 -0.88 11.39 13.14
CA VAL A 402 -0.10 10.20 13.51
C VAL A 402 1.35 10.54 13.84
N ASP A 403 1.98 11.41 13.05
CA ASP A 403 3.34 11.88 13.32
C ASP A 403 3.45 12.56 14.70
N LYS A 404 2.44 13.33 15.11
CA LYS A 404 2.45 14.14 16.33
C LYS A 404 1.85 13.44 17.55
N ALA A 405 1.14 12.34 17.36
CA ALA A 405 0.39 11.66 18.41
C ALA A 405 1.34 11.22 19.54
N PRO A 406 1.03 11.51 20.82
CA PRO A 406 1.81 11.00 21.94
C PRO A 406 1.62 9.48 22.11
N VAL A 407 0.43 8.99 21.78
CA VAL A 407 0.04 7.59 21.86
C VAL A 407 -0.79 7.21 20.64
N VAL A 408 -0.48 6.06 20.06
CA VAL A 408 -1.31 5.42 19.04
C VAL A 408 -1.69 4.02 19.53
N VAL A 409 -2.99 3.72 19.57
CA VAL A 409 -3.51 2.38 19.83
C VAL A 409 -3.95 1.77 18.51
N ILE A 410 -3.56 0.53 18.23
CA ILE A 410 -3.84 -0.18 16.98
C ILE A 410 -4.66 -1.44 17.27
N ALA A 411 -5.77 -1.63 16.56
CA ALA A 411 -6.58 -2.86 16.63
C ALA A 411 -6.98 -3.34 15.24
N GLY A 412 -6.95 -4.66 14.99
CA GLY A 412 -7.36 -5.23 13.70
C GLY A 412 -6.51 -4.80 12.49
N LEU A 413 -5.29 -4.31 12.70
CA LEU A 413 -4.37 -3.84 11.65
C LEU A 413 -2.92 -4.26 11.95
N GLU A 414 -2.23 -4.82 10.96
CA GLU A 414 -0.78 -4.91 10.94
C GLU A 414 -0.26 -3.88 9.92
N PRO A 415 0.31 -2.75 10.35
CA PRO A 415 0.56 -1.62 9.46
C PRO A 415 1.68 -1.89 8.43
N GLU A 416 2.65 -2.76 8.72
CA GLU A 416 3.72 -3.07 7.76
C GLU A 416 3.21 -3.91 6.59
N GLU A 417 2.29 -4.84 6.86
CA GLU A 417 1.68 -5.72 5.88
C GLU A 417 0.53 -5.05 5.10
N GLU A 418 -0.30 -4.26 5.80
CA GLU A 418 -1.60 -3.80 5.28
C GLU A 418 -1.58 -2.33 4.83
N CYS A 419 -0.78 -1.45 5.45
CA CYS A 419 -0.65 -0.04 5.06
C CYS A 419 0.80 0.48 5.25
N PRO A 420 1.74 0.10 4.38
CA PRO A 420 3.18 0.25 4.65
C PRO A 420 3.66 1.70 4.87
N ILE A 421 2.98 2.69 4.30
CA ILE A 421 3.33 4.11 4.55
C ILE A 421 2.91 4.54 5.94
N LEU A 422 1.74 4.11 6.43
CA LEU A 422 1.36 4.34 7.82
C LEU A 422 2.41 3.74 8.77
N PHE A 423 2.92 2.55 8.47
CA PHE A 423 4.05 1.97 9.21
C PHE A 423 5.30 2.86 9.20
N LEU A 424 5.74 3.39 8.05
CA LEU A 424 6.90 4.28 7.99
C LEU A 424 6.67 5.59 8.77
N ARG A 425 5.45 6.13 8.74
CA ARG A 425 5.08 7.33 9.53
C ARG A 425 5.07 7.05 11.03
N LEU A 426 4.51 5.92 11.45
CA LEU A 426 4.58 5.46 12.84
C LEU A 426 6.04 5.25 13.29
N ARG A 427 6.89 4.62 12.47
CA ARG A 427 8.33 4.46 12.78
C ARG A 427 9.02 5.80 12.97
N LYS A 428 8.77 6.76 12.07
CA LYS A 428 9.28 8.13 12.19
C LYS A 428 8.80 8.78 13.49
N ALA A 429 7.51 8.63 13.84
CA ALA A 429 6.93 9.17 15.06
C ALA A 429 7.55 8.56 16.33
N VAL A 430 7.73 7.24 16.37
CA VAL A 430 8.41 6.52 17.45
C VAL A 430 9.86 7.02 17.59
N ALA A 431 10.60 7.13 16.49
CA ALA A 431 12.01 7.50 16.51
C ALA A 431 12.26 8.98 16.84
N LYS A 432 11.48 9.90 16.26
CA LYS A 432 11.70 11.36 16.38
C LYS A 432 10.87 12.00 17.48
N ASN A 433 9.63 11.54 17.66
CA ASN A 433 8.64 12.17 18.55
C ASN A 433 8.33 11.33 19.79
N ARG A 434 8.93 10.13 19.92
CA ARG A 434 8.77 9.21 21.04
C ARG A 434 7.31 8.78 21.26
N THR A 435 6.54 8.73 20.18
CA THR A 435 5.18 8.19 20.17
C THR A 435 5.19 6.78 20.77
N ARG A 436 4.27 6.51 21.70
CA ARG A 436 4.05 5.17 22.25
C ARG A 436 3.03 4.45 21.38
N VAL A 437 3.36 3.25 20.93
CA VAL A 437 2.44 2.40 20.16
C VAL A 437 1.96 1.26 21.05
N LEU A 438 0.65 1.11 21.18
CA LEU A 438 0.01 -0.06 21.78
C LEU A 438 -0.74 -0.81 20.69
N ALA A 439 -0.67 -2.13 20.67
CA ALA A 439 -1.36 -2.94 19.66
C ALA A 439 -2.12 -4.09 20.31
N LEU A 440 -3.34 -4.34 19.81
CA LEU A 440 -4.09 -5.56 20.07
C LEU A 440 -3.81 -6.55 18.94
N ALA A 441 -3.12 -7.65 19.24
CA ALA A 441 -2.75 -8.65 18.26
C ALA A 441 -2.51 -10.02 18.92
N PRO A 442 -2.62 -11.13 18.16
CA PRO A 442 -2.33 -12.45 18.71
C PRO A 442 -0.83 -12.67 19.01
N PHE A 443 0.06 -11.92 18.37
CA PHE A 443 1.51 -11.96 18.63
C PHE A 443 2.18 -10.66 18.19
N ALA A 444 3.41 -10.43 18.69
CA ALA A 444 4.26 -9.33 18.21
C ALA A 444 4.83 -9.66 16.83
N THR A 445 4.34 -8.96 15.80
CA THR A 445 4.84 -9.09 14.43
C THR A 445 6.18 -8.36 14.30
N ARG A 446 6.91 -8.67 13.23
CA ARG A 446 8.11 -7.92 12.85
C ARG A 446 7.84 -6.41 12.71
N GLY A 447 6.66 -6.02 12.22
CA GLY A 447 6.25 -4.62 12.13
C GLY A 447 6.07 -3.98 13.51
N PHE A 448 5.42 -4.68 14.43
CA PHE A 448 5.27 -4.20 15.81
C PHE A 448 6.58 -4.14 16.59
N ASP A 449 7.49 -5.11 16.42
CA ASP A 449 8.84 -5.07 16.99
C ASP A 449 9.61 -3.84 16.49
N LYS A 450 9.52 -3.61 15.18
CA LYS A 450 10.09 -2.43 14.52
C LYS A 450 9.52 -1.11 15.07
N LEU A 451 8.24 -1.09 15.43
CA LEU A 451 7.60 0.05 16.09
C LEU A 451 7.88 0.13 17.60
N ARG A 452 8.55 -0.87 18.19
CA ARG A 452 8.71 -1.02 19.64
C ARG A 452 7.37 -0.95 20.37
N ALA A 453 6.34 -1.56 19.76
CA ALA A 453 4.99 -1.51 20.27
C ALA A 453 4.86 -2.34 21.56
N SER A 454 4.04 -1.87 22.49
CA SER A 454 3.53 -2.71 23.58
C SER A 454 2.34 -3.50 23.05
N VAL A 455 2.51 -4.80 22.84
CA VAL A 455 1.45 -5.67 22.30
C VAL A 455 0.69 -6.32 23.43
N ALA A 456 -0.61 -6.06 23.51
CA ALA A 456 -1.52 -6.86 24.34
C ALA A 456 -1.91 -8.09 23.53
N LEU A 457 -1.45 -9.25 24.00
CA LEU A 457 -1.71 -10.54 23.36
C LEU A 457 -3.18 -10.92 23.58
N VAL A 458 -3.94 -10.96 22.50
CA VAL A 458 -5.38 -11.27 22.52
C VAL A 458 -5.71 -12.31 21.47
N ALA A 459 -6.61 -13.24 21.80
CA ALA A 459 -7.16 -14.15 20.80
C ALA A 459 -8.13 -13.41 19.88
N PRO A 460 -8.27 -13.82 18.60
CA PRO A 460 -9.29 -13.26 17.73
C PRO A 460 -10.69 -13.33 18.37
N GLY A 461 -11.36 -12.19 18.43
CA GLY A 461 -12.64 -12.01 19.13
C GLY A 461 -12.52 -11.28 20.46
N GLU A 462 -11.35 -11.32 21.13
CA GLU A 462 -11.14 -10.64 22.43
C GLU A 462 -10.82 -9.15 22.26
N GLU A 463 -10.52 -8.68 21.04
CA GLU A 463 -10.21 -7.28 20.78
C GLU A 463 -11.34 -6.35 21.21
N ALA A 464 -12.61 -6.76 21.01
CA ALA A 464 -13.77 -5.99 21.43
C ALA A 464 -13.80 -5.77 22.94
N GLN A 465 -13.56 -6.84 23.72
CA GLN A 465 -13.52 -6.77 25.17
C GLN A 465 -12.34 -5.93 25.66
N ALA A 466 -11.16 -6.10 25.06
CA ALA A 466 -9.98 -5.31 25.41
C ALA A 466 -10.19 -3.81 25.16
N LEU A 467 -10.83 -3.43 24.04
CA LEU A 467 -11.19 -2.03 23.79
C LEU A 467 -12.24 -1.50 24.77
N ALA A 468 -13.19 -2.35 25.19
CA ALA A 468 -14.27 -1.96 26.09
C ALA A 468 -13.80 -1.79 27.55
N ASP A 469 -12.89 -2.64 28.04
CA ASP A 469 -12.65 -2.78 29.48
C ASP A 469 -11.20 -2.59 29.93
N ASP A 470 -10.21 -2.57 29.02
CA ASP A 470 -8.82 -2.43 29.41
C ASP A 470 -8.51 -0.98 29.85
N GLU A 471 -8.41 -0.79 31.17
CA GLU A 471 -8.09 0.51 31.79
C GLU A 471 -6.77 1.12 31.28
N SER A 472 -5.80 0.28 30.90
CA SER A 472 -4.50 0.75 30.40
C SER A 472 -4.61 1.36 29.01
N ILE A 473 -5.44 0.76 28.15
CA ILE A 473 -5.76 1.27 26.81
C ILE A 473 -6.57 2.56 26.92
N GLU A 474 -7.62 2.56 27.74
CA GLU A 474 -8.44 3.75 27.96
C GLU A 474 -7.60 4.92 28.47
N LYS A 475 -6.76 4.68 29.49
CA LYS A 475 -5.85 5.69 30.04
C LYS A 475 -4.87 6.22 28.99
N ALA A 476 -4.37 5.35 28.11
CA ALA A 476 -3.50 5.75 27.00
C ALA A 476 -4.22 6.70 26.04
N LEU A 477 -5.47 6.42 25.70
CA LEU A 477 -6.28 7.19 24.76
C LEU A 477 -6.82 8.51 25.33
N ARG A 478 -6.84 8.68 26.66
CA ARG A 478 -7.16 9.98 27.29
C ARG A 478 -6.06 11.04 27.11
N ALA A 479 -4.89 10.67 26.59
CA ALA A 479 -3.85 11.65 26.29
C ALA A 479 -4.27 12.59 25.16
N GLU A 480 -4.01 13.89 25.31
CA GLU A 480 -4.37 14.89 24.29
C GLU A 480 -3.67 14.59 22.96
N GLY A 481 -4.45 14.46 21.89
CA GLY A 481 -3.95 14.11 20.56
C GLY A 481 -3.67 12.62 20.35
N ALA A 482 -4.09 11.74 21.26
CA ALA A 482 -4.04 10.29 21.05
C ALA A 482 -4.92 9.86 19.88
N VAL A 483 -4.48 8.82 19.19
CA VAL A 483 -5.16 8.27 18.01
C VAL A 483 -5.43 6.79 18.21
N LEU A 484 -6.68 6.38 18.01
CA LEU A 484 -7.09 5.00 17.86
C LEU A 484 -7.15 4.67 16.36
N VAL A 485 -6.27 3.78 15.91
CA VAL A 485 -6.22 3.30 14.53
C VAL A 485 -6.80 1.90 14.49
N ILE A 486 -7.88 1.72 13.72
CA ILE A 486 -8.48 0.40 13.51
C ILE A 486 -8.34 -0.02 12.05
N GLY A 487 -8.06 -1.31 11.83
CA GLY A 487 -8.04 -1.90 10.49
C GLY A 487 -9.36 -2.54 10.11
N GLU A 488 -9.54 -2.80 8.82
CA GLU A 488 -10.74 -3.45 8.30
C GLU A 488 -11.04 -4.84 8.89
N ARG A 489 -10.03 -5.54 9.42
CA ARG A 489 -10.23 -6.88 9.99
C ARG A 489 -11.09 -6.86 11.24
N LEU A 490 -11.21 -5.71 11.91
CA LEU A 490 -12.09 -5.54 13.07
C LEU A 490 -13.58 -5.75 12.71
N ALA A 491 -13.94 -5.66 11.42
CA ALA A 491 -15.27 -6.04 10.93
C ALA A 491 -15.65 -7.51 11.18
N THR A 492 -14.66 -8.38 11.43
CA THR A 492 -14.86 -9.80 11.75
C THR A 492 -14.90 -10.10 13.25
N VAL A 493 -14.74 -9.08 14.09
CA VAL A 493 -14.79 -9.18 15.55
C VAL A 493 -16.11 -8.57 16.02
N PRO A 494 -17.12 -9.38 16.40
CA PRO A 494 -18.40 -8.85 16.86
C PRO A 494 -18.22 -7.89 18.04
N GLY A 495 -18.75 -6.67 17.92
CA GLY A 495 -18.64 -5.60 18.90
C GLY A 495 -17.32 -4.83 18.84
N GLY A 496 -16.38 -5.20 17.97
CA GLY A 496 -15.07 -4.55 17.88
C GLY A 496 -15.15 -3.11 17.36
N LEU A 497 -15.99 -2.85 16.35
CA LEU A 497 -16.16 -1.51 15.79
C LEU A 497 -16.99 -0.62 16.73
N SER A 498 -18.01 -1.20 17.37
CA SER A 498 -18.79 -0.56 18.43
C SER A 498 -17.91 -0.14 19.60
N ALA A 499 -17.08 -1.05 20.13
CA ALA A 499 -16.17 -0.76 21.24
C ALA A 499 -15.14 0.31 20.85
N ALA A 500 -14.61 0.28 19.62
CA ALA A 500 -13.69 1.30 19.14
C ALA A 500 -14.34 2.70 19.05
N ALA A 501 -15.56 2.79 18.51
CA ALA A 501 -16.30 4.04 18.40
C ALA A 501 -16.65 4.62 19.79
N GLU A 502 -17.16 3.77 20.69
CA GLU A 502 -17.47 4.17 22.07
C GLU A 502 -16.21 4.62 22.82
N LEU A 503 -15.13 3.85 22.72
CA LEU A 503 -13.85 4.17 23.36
C LEU A 503 -13.29 5.51 22.88
N ALA A 504 -13.31 5.78 21.58
CA ALA A 504 -12.90 7.06 21.02
C ALA A 504 -13.79 8.20 21.57
N GLY A 505 -15.11 8.01 21.60
CA GLY A 505 -16.06 9.00 22.12
C GLY A 505 -15.84 9.34 23.60
N ARG A 506 -15.66 8.34 24.46
CA ARG A 506 -15.50 8.54 25.92
C ARG A 506 -14.11 9.03 26.35
N THR A 507 -13.09 8.81 25.51
CA THR A 507 -11.71 9.26 25.77
C THR A 507 -11.37 10.58 25.09
N GLY A 508 -12.09 10.94 24.02
CA GLY A 508 -11.78 12.07 23.16
C GLY A 508 -10.65 11.78 22.16
N ALA A 509 -10.19 10.54 22.06
CA ALA A 509 -9.19 10.14 21.07
C ALA A 509 -9.76 10.25 19.66
N LYS A 510 -8.90 10.62 18.70
CA LYS A 510 -9.30 10.59 17.29
C LYS A 510 -9.35 9.14 16.80
N LEU A 511 -10.35 8.81 15.97
CA LEU A 511 -10.54 7.46 15.43
C LEU A 511 -10.25 7.44 13.93
N ALA A 512 -9.37 6.54 13.50
CA ALA A 512 -9.05 6.30 12.09
C ALA A 512 -9.39 4.87 11.68
N TRP A 513 -10.02 4.72 10.51
CA TRP A 513 -10.25 3.42 9.88
C TRP A 513 -9.32 3.23 8.68
N VAL A 514 -8.54 2.16 8.68
CA VAL A 514 -7.56 1.84 7.64
C VAL A 514 -8.04 0.61 6.86
N PRO A 515 -8.59 0.79 5.65
CA PRO A 515 -8.95 -0.33 4.79
C PRO A 515 -7.74 -0.93 4.08
N ARG A 516 -7.90 -2.11 3.46
CA ARG A 516 -6.80 -2.77 2.74
C ARG A 516 -6.52 -2.13 1.39
N ARG A 517 -7.50 -1.61 0.65
CA ARG A 517 -7.34 -1.27 -0.78
C ARG A 517 -7.52 0.23 -1.06
N ALA A 518 -6.88 0.67 -2.15
CA ALA A 518 -6.84 2.08 -2.56
C ALA A 518 -8.21 2.68 -2.88
N GLY A 519 -9.18 1.86 -3.30
CA GLY A 519 -10.52 2.31 -3.68
C GLY A 519 -11.55 2.27 -2.55
N ASP A 520 -11.23 1.68 -1.40
CA ASP A 520 -12.24 1.37 -0.37
C ASP A 520 -12.89 2.63 0.21
N ARG A 521 -12.10 3.64 0.63
CA ARG A 521 -12.67 4.91 1.15
C ARG A 521 -13.49 5.64 0.09
N GLY A 522 -13.00 5.66 -1.16
CA GLY A 522 -13.69 6.28 -2.28
C GLY A 522 -15.02 5.59 -2.60
N ALA A 523 -15.08 4.26 -2.46
CA ALA A 523 -16.29 3.48 -2.66
C ALA A 523 -17.34 3.75 -1.57
N VAL A 524 -16.92 3.90 -0.30
CA VAL A 524 -17.81 4.34 0.79
C VAL A 524 -18.39 5.72 0.48
N ASP A 525 -17.54 6.70 0.13
CA ASP A 525 -17.96 8.08 -0.14
C ASP A 525 -18.84 8.19 -1.40
N ALA A 526 -18.61 7.33 -2.39
CA ALA A 526 -19.41 7.22 -3.61
C ALA A 526 -20.73 6.44 -3.43
N GLY A 527 -20.97 5.82 -2.27
CA GLY A 527 -22.22 5.07 -2.01
C GLY A 527 -22.25 3.67 -2.65
N CYS A 528 -21.10 3.02 -2.84
CA CYS A 528 -21.04 1.58 -3.19
C CYS A 528 -21.31 0.67 -1.98
N LEU A 529 -22.32 1.01 -1.19
CA LEU A 529 -22.78 0.24 -0.04
C LEU A 529 -24.30 0.10 -0.10
N PRO A 530 -24.88 -0.95 0.51
CA PRO A 530 -26.31 -1.21 0.42
C PRO A 530 -27.18 -0.18 1.14
N ASN A 531 -26.63 0.55 2.13
CA ASN A 531 -27.32 1.54 2.95
C ASN A 531 -26.99 3.00 2.59
N LEU A 532 -25.99 3.26 1.73
CA LEU A 532 -25.50 4.61 1.44
C LEU A 532 -25.64 5.01 -0.03
N LEU A 533 -26.09 6.24 -0.23
CA LEU A 533 -26.00 7.02 -1.45
C LEU A 533 -24.76 7.93 -1.38
N PRO A 534 -24.27 8.47 -2.52
CA PRO A 534 -23.12 9.37 -2.56
C PRO A 534 -23.18 10.48 -1.51
N GLY A 535 -22.03 10.75 -0.87
CA GLY A 535 -21.89 11.81 0.13
C GLY A 535 -22.52 11.50 1.50
N GLY A 536 -22.64 10.22 1.87
CA GLY A 536 -23.12 9.81 3.20
C GLY A 536 -24.64 9.88 3.40
N ARG A 537 -25.40 9.95 2.30
CA ARG A 537 -26.87 9.98 2.33
C ARG A 537 -27.42 8.59 2.60
N LEU A 538 -28.31 8.42 3.58
CA LEU A 538 -28.93 7.12 3.83
C LEU A 538 -29.97 6.80 2.74
N VAL A 539 -29.97 5.56 2.24
CA VAL A 539 -30.96 5.11 1.24
C VAL A 539 -32.39 5.17 1.78
N THR A 540 -32.58 5.07 3.10
CA THR A 540 -33.88 5.11 3.78
C THR A 540 -34.42 6.53 3.96
N ASP A 541 -33.58 7.56 3.92
CA ASP A 541 -33.98 8.96 4.04
C ASP A 541 -34.65 9.46 2.74
N ALA A 542 -35.94 9.79 2.84
CA ALA A 542 -36.72 10.26 1.71
C ALA A 542 -36.27 11.64 1.20
N ALA A 543 -35.80 12.53 2.08
CA ALA A 543 -35.30 13.83 1.69
C ALA A 543 -33.97 13.70 0.93
N ALA A 544 -33.09 12.81 1.39
CA ALA A 544 -31.84 12.49 0.72
C ALA A 544 -32.06 11.96 -0.70
N ARG A 545 -33.01 11.02 -0.86
CA ARG A 545 -33.38 10.48 -2.17
C ARG A 545 -33.97 11.55 -3.08
N ALA A 546 -34.85 12.42 -2.57
CA ALA A 546 -35.45 13.49 -3.36
C ALA A 546 -34.41 14.53 -3.82
N GLU A 547 -33.48 14.90 -2.94
CA GLU A 547 -32.37 15.80 -3.24
C GLU A 547 -31.46 15.22 -4.33
N LEU A 548 -31.07 13.94 -4.20
CA LEU A 548 -30.23 13.28 -5.17
C LEU A 548 -30.95 13.03 -6.50
N ALA A 549 -32.24 12.71 -6.48
CA ALA A 549 -33.06 12.61 -7.67
C ALA A 549 -33.14 13.95 -8.41
N GLY A 550 -33.29 15.07 -7.69
CA GLY A 550 -33.24 16.41 -8.28
C GLY A 550 -31.87 16.73 -8.88
N ALA A 551 -30.77 16.37 -8.20
CA ALA A 551 -29.42 16.56 -8.71
C ALA A 551 -29.11 15.72 -9.96
N TRP A 552 -29.73 14.55 -10.07
CA TRP A 552 -29.60 13.63 -11.21
C TRP A 552 -30.67 13.81 -12.29
N ASP A 553 -31.57 14.78 -12.16
CA ASP A 553 -32.71 15.00 -13.07
C ASP A 553 -33.56 13.75 -13.26
N LEU A 554 -33.87 13.07 -12.15
CA LEU A 554 -34.67 11.84 -12.12
C LEU A 554 -36.09 12.10 -11.63
N GLU A 555 -37.02 11.31 -12.18
CA GLU A 555 -38.37 11.22 -11.63
C GLU A 555 -38.36 10.65 -10.20
N ALA A 556 -39.37 11.04 -9.42
CA ALA A 556 -39.53 10.54 -8.06
C ALA A 556 -39.73 9.02 -8.04
N GLY A 557 -39.06 8.33 -7.13
CA GLY A 557 -39.20 6.88 -6.93
C GLY A 557 -38.28 5.99 -7.77
N ILE A 558 -37.40 6.56 -8.60
CA ILE A 558 -36.37 5.79 -9.32
C ILE A 558 -35.35 5.18 -8.36
N ILE A 559 -34.86 5.95 -7.39
CA ILE A 559 -33.90 5.47 -6.39
C ILE A 559 -34.64 4.61 -5.36
N PRO A 560 -34.28 3.32 -5.16
CA PRO A 560 -34.95 2.45 -4.21
C PRO A 560 -34.81 2.94 -2.76
N SER A 561 -35.86 2.77 -1.96
CA SER A 561 -35.94 3.24 -0.56
C SER A 561 -35.51 2.22 0.50
N GLN A 562 -35.38 0.95 0.11
CA GLN A 562 -35.01 -0.14 1.00
C GLN A 562 -33.51 -0.35 1.01
N VAL A 563 -32.95 -0.73 2.16
CA VAL A 563 -31.55 -1.16 2.26
C VAL A 563 -31.34 -2.39 1.38
N GLY A 564 -30.24 -2.40 0.62
CA GLY A 564 -29.88 -3.54 -0.22
C GLY A 564 -29.22 -4.69 0.57
N LYS A 565 -28.88 -5.75 -0.15
CA LYS A 565 -28.05 -6.85 0.33
C LYS A 565 -26.57 -6.45 0.25
N ASP A 566 -25.80 -6.80 1.27
CA ASP A 566 -24.33 -6.76 1.25
C ASP A 566 -23.75 -7.90 0.38
N THR A 567 -22.42 -7.93 0.19
CA THR A 567 -21.74 -8.94 -0.64
C THR A 567 -22.12 -10.38 -0.26
N ASP A 568 -22.12 -10.71 1.04
CA ASP A 568 -22.37 -12.07 1.50
C ASP A 568 -23.84 -12.46 1.26
N ALA A 569 -24.79 -11.55 1.48
CA ALA A 569 -26.20 -11.75 1.18
C ALA A 569 -26.49 -11.81 -0.33
N ILE A 570 -25.77 -11.03 -1.17
CA ILE A 570 -25.85 -11.12 -2.64
C ILE A 570 -25.39 -12.49 -3.12
N VAL A 571 -24.22 -12.94 -2.64
CA VAL A 571 -23.66 -14.25 -2.98
C VAL A 571 -24.59 -15.38 -2.55
N ALA A 572 -25.10 -15.35 -1.32
CA ALA A 572 -26.03 -16.36 -0.82
C ALA A 572 -27.37 -16.36 -1.58
N ALA A 573 -27.88 -15.18 -1.97
CA ALA A 573 -29.08 -15.09 -2.79
C ALA A 573 -28.87 -15.69 -4.18
N ALA A 574 -27.74 -15.39 -4.83
CA ALA A 574 -27.40 -15.94 -6.15
C ALA A 574 -27.17 -17.46 -6.12
N ALA A 575 -26.43 -17.98 -5.14
CA ALA A 575 -26.24 -19.42 -4.96
C ALA A 575 -27.55 -20.17 -4.68
N GLY A 576 -28.53 -19.50 -4.08
CA GLY A 576 -29.88 -20.02 -3.83
C GLY A 576 -30.90 -19.72 -4.93
N SER A 577 -30.48 -19.31 -6.14
CA SER A 577 -31.35 -18.95 -7.27
C SER A 577 -32.38 -17.84 -6.97
N ARG A 578 -32.07 -16.97 -6.00
CA ARG A 578 -32.87 -15.79 -5.60
C ARG A 578 -32.23 -14.49 -6.10
N MET A 579 -31.44 -14.56 -7.16
CA MET A 579 -30.86 -13.41 -7.87
C MET A 579 -31.05 -13.62 -9.37
N GLY A 580 -31.51 -12.58 -10.09
CA GLY A 580 -31.75 -12.65 -11.53
C GLY A 580 -30.49 -12.41 -12.37
N ALA A 581 -29.61 -11.53 -11.92
CA ALA A 581 -28.31 -11.31 -12.53
C ALA A 581 -27.24 -10.83 -11.53
N LEU A 582 -25.97 -11.00 -11.90
CA LEU A 582 -24.83 -10.39 -11.22
C LEU A 582 -24.01 -9.54 -12.19
N VAL A 583 -23.57 -8.37 -11.72
CA VAL A 583 -22.56 -7.53 -12.38
C VAL A 583 -21.34 -7.46 -11.47
N VAL A 584 -20.20 -7.95 -11.94
CA VAL A 584 -18.99 -8.09 -11.12
C VAL A 584 -17.83 -7.31 -11.73
N ALA A 585 -17.23 -6.41 -10.94
CA ALA A 585 -16.12 -5.55 -11.35
C ALA A 585 -14.79 -6.00 -10.71
N GLY A 586 -14.07 -6.91 -11.37
CA GLY A 586 -12.73 -7.33 -10.92
C GLY A 586 -12.65 -7.92 -9.52
N VAL A 587 -13.73 -8.52 -9.01
CA VAL A 587 -13.75 -9.21 -7.72
C VAL A 587 -13.26 -10.65 -7.89
N ASP A 588 -12.20 -11.02 -7.17
CA ASP A 588 -11.74 -12.41 -7.12
C ASP A 588 -12.56 -13.19 -6.06
N PRO A 589 -13.23 -14.30 -6.41
CA PRO A 589 -13.94 -15.14 -5.45
C PRO A 589 -13.06 -15.63 -4.29
N ALA A 590 -11.74 -15.74 -4.50
CA ALA A 590 -10.81 -16.12 -3.44
C ALA A 590 -10.69 -15.09 -2.30
N ASP A 591 -11.04 -13.82 -2.56
CA ASP A 591 -11.09 -12.80 -1.51
C ASP A 591 -12.38 -12.85 -0.69
N LEU A 592 -13.47 -13.46 -1.17
CA LEU A 592 -14.76 -13.46 -0.46
C LEU A 592 -14.78 -14.39 0.75
N SER A 593 -15.78 -14.22 1.63
CA SER A 593 -15.94 -14.98 2.88
C SER A 593 -15.94 -16.49 2.66
N ASP A 594 -16.66 -16.94 1.62
CA ASP A 594 -16.69 -18.34 1.19
C ASP A 594 -16.46 -18.44 -0.33
N PRO A 595 -15.22 -18.74 -0.76
CA PRO A 595 -14.89 -18.85 -2.19
C PRO A 595 -15.68 -19.94 -2.93
N ARG A 596 -16.08 -21.04 -2.26
CA ARG A 596 -16.85 -22.11 -2.91
C ARG A 596 -18.30 -21.67 -3.12
N LEU A 597 -18.90 -21.00 -2.13
CA LEU A 597 -20.23 -20.43 -2.27
C LEU A 597 -20.26 -19.33 -3.34
N ALA A 598 -19.22 -18.50 -3.40
CA ALA A 598 -19.07 -17.49 -4.44
C ALA A 598 -19.00 -18.12 -5.84
N GLU A 599 -18.19 -19.16 -6.03
CA GLU A 599 -18.14 -19.89 -7.30
C GLU A 599 -19.50 -20.53 -7.65
N GLN A 600 -20.18 -21.15 -6.68
CA GLN A 600 -21.53 -21.67 -6.87
C GLN A 600 -22.52 -20.57 -7.29
N ALA A 601 -22.46 -19.39 -6.67
CA ALA A 601 -23.29 -18.25 -7.03
C ALA A 601 -23.09 -17.81 -8.48
N LEU A 602 -21.83 -17.77 -8.93
CA LEU A 602 -21.47 -17.44 -10.31
C LEU A 602 -21.93 -18.51 -11.31
N ASP A 603 -21.92 -19.78 -10.91
CA ASP A 603 -22.40 -20.90 -11.74
C ASP A 603 -23.94 -20.99 -11.79
N THR A 604 -24.64 -20.49 -10.76
CA THR A 604 -26.09 -20.64 -10.60
C THR A 604 -26.88 -19.44 -11.09
N VAL A 605 -26.31 -18.23 -11.05
CA VAL A 605 -27.03 -17.02 -11.43
C VAL A 605 -27.49 -17.09 -12.90
N PRO A 606 -28.74 -16.72 -13.23
CA PRO A 606 -29.25 -16.83 -14.60
C PRO A 606 -28.53 -15.95 -15.64
N PHE A 607 -27.88 -14.86 -15.19
CA PHE A 607 -27.12 -13.97 -16.06
C PHE A 607 -25.96 -13.31 -15.33
N LEU A 608 -24.75 -13.38 -15.88
CA LEU A 608 -23.53 -12.87 -15.26
C LEU A 608 -22.77 -11.94 -16.23
N ILE A 609 -22.52 -10.71 -15.79
CA ILE A 609 -21.61 -9.78 -16.46
C ILE A 609 -20.32 -9.67 -15.64
N SER A 610 -19.18 -9.79 -16.32
CA SER A 610 -17.85 -9.54 -15.78
C SER A 610 -17.24 -8.32 -16.45
N ILE A 611 -16.79 -7.35 -15.65
CA ILE A 611 -16.08 -6.15 -16.10
C ILE A 611 -14.66 -6.22 -15.53
N GLU A 612 -13.68 -6.54 -16.37
CA GLU A 612 -12.37 -7.01 -15.91
C GLU A 612 -11.20 -6.58 -16.81
N VAL A 613 -10.01 -6.53 -16.21
CA VAL A 613 -8.74 -6.29 -16.93
C VAL A 613 -8.12 -7.60 -17.43
N ARG A 614 -8.16 -8.67 -16.62
CA ARG A 614 -7.54 -9.98 -16.87
C ARG A 614 -8.58 -11.09 -16.72
N ARG A 615 -8.32 -12.25 -17.31
CA ARG A 615 -9.14 -13.46 -17.07
C ARG A 615 -9.11 -13.86 -15.59
N SER A 616 -10.25 -14.26 -15.06
CA SER A 616 -10.47 -14.62 -13.66
C SER A 616 -11.46 -15.80 -13.54
N ALA A 617 -11.74 -16.23 -12.31
CA ALA A 617 -12.79 -17.21 -12.05
C ALA A 617 -14.20 -16.71 -12.44
N VAL A 618 -14.42 -15.39 -12.43
CA VAL A 618 -15.70 -14.75 -12.78
C VAL A 618 -15.82 -14.64 -14.30
N SER A 619 -14.84 -14.05 -14.99
CA SER A 619 -14.91 -13.92 -16.45
C SER A 619 -15.03 -15.27 -17.14
N ARG A 620 -14.45 -16.36 -16.61
CA ARG A 620 -14.66 -17.72 -17.14
C ARG A 620 -16.11 -18.22 -17.11
N ARG A 621 -16.92 -17.69 -16.19
CA ARG A 621 -18.33 -18.08 -15.96
C ARG A 621 -19.32 -17.08 -16.55
N ALA A 622 -18.89 -15.85 -16.82
CA ALA A 622 -19.76 -14.79 -17.31
C ALA A 622 -20.41 -15.08 -18.66
N ASP A 623 -21.61 -14.54 -18.88
CA ASP A 623 -22.30 -14.53 -20.17
C ASP A 623 -21.79 -13.40 -21.07
N VAL A 624 -21.40 -12.27 -20.45
CA VAL A 624 -20.77 -11.15 -21.14
C VAL A 624 -19.57 -10.67 -20.34
N VAL A 625 -18.45 -10.47 -21.04
CA VAL A 625 -17.22 -9.93 -20.46
C VAL A 625 -16.86 -8.62 -21.16
N PHE A 626 -16.68 -7.55 -20.40
CA PHE A 626 -16.22 -6.26 -20.90
C PHE A 626 -14.78 -5.99 -20.44
N PRO A 627 -13.85 -5.70 -21.37
CA PRO A 627 -12.52 -5.25 -21.01
C PRO A 627 -12.55 -3.81 -20.49
N VAL A 628 -11.80 -3.55 -19.41
CA VAL A 628 -11.60 -2.18 -18.88
C VAL A 628 -10.13 -1.80 -18.75
N ALA A 629 -9.89 -0.50 -18.73
CA ALA A 629 -8.56 0.10 -18.65
C ALA A 629 -7.92 -0.15 -17.27
N PRO A 630 -6.68 -0.66 -17.20
CA PRO A 630 -5.89 -0.61 -15.96
C PRO A 630 -5.58 0.84 -15.59
N VAL A 631 -5.17 1.08 -14.34
CA VAL A 631 -4.87 2.42 -13.79
C VAL A 631 -3.90 3.24 -14.66
N VAL A 632 -2.92 2.59 -15.30
CA VAL A 632 -1.96 3.28 -16.18
C VAL A 632 -2.58 3.80 -17.49
N GLU A 633 -3.80 3.38 -17.84
CA GLU A 633 -4.51 3.74 -19.07
C GLU A 633 -5.79 4.55 -18.82
N LYS A 634 -6.11 4.87 -17.57
CA LYS A 634 -7.27 5.71 -17.21
C LYS A 634 -6.86 6.84 -16.27
N ALA A 635 -7.63 7.93 -16.31
CA ALA A 635 -7.58 8.98 -15.31
C ALA A 635 -8.60 8.66 -14.20
N GLY A 636 -8.35 9.18 -13.00
CA GLY A 636 -9.28 9.06 -11.89
C GLY A 636 -8.67 9.52 -10.59
N SER A 637 -9.34 9.20 -9.49
CA SER A 637 -8.85 9.51 -8.15
C SER A 637 -9.07 8.34 -7.20
N PHE A 638 -8.16 8.18 -6.25
CA PHE A 638 -8.37 7.36 -5.05
C PHE A 638 -8.63 8.27 -3.84
N VAL A 639 -9.24 7.73 -2.79
CA VAL A 639 -9.27 8.37 -1.47
C VAL A 639 -8.47 7.46 -0.54
N ASP A 640 -7.42 7.99 0.06
CA ASP A 640 -6.60 7.22 1.00
C ASP A 640 -7.29 7.08 2.36
N TRP A 641 -6.70 6.31 3.27
CA TRP A 641 -7.32 6.01 4.58
C TRP A 641 -7.63 7.28 5.42
N GLU A 642 -6.86 8.36 5.27
CA GLU A 642 -7.09 9.64 5.98
C GLU A 642 -8.17 10.51 5.32
N GLY A 643 -8.78 10.05 4.22
CA GLY A 643 -9.80 10.78 3.50
C GLY A 643 -9.26 11.79 2.48
N ARG A 644 -7.97 11.74 2.13
CA ARG A 644 -7.37 12.64 1.14
C ARG A 644 -7.64 12.13 -0.27
N LEU A 645 -8.14 13.02 -1.13
CA LEU A 645 -8.30 12.76 -2.56
C LEU A 645 -6.94 12.75 -3.28
N ARG A 646 -6.68 11.67 -4.03
CA ARG A 646 -5.43 11.40 -4.75
C ARG A 646 -5.72 11.27 -6.24
N THR A 647 -5.69 12.39 -6.95
CA THR A 647 -6.00 12.48 -8.38
C THR A 647 -4.79 12.12 -9.24
N PHE A 648 -5.02 11.38 -10.33
CA PHE A 648 -4.02 11.07 -11.34
C PHE A 648 -4.63 11.09 -12.75
N GLU A 649 -3.75 11.28 -13.74
CA GLU A 649 -4.08 11.21 -15.16
C GLU A 649 -3.59 9.89 -15.76
N ALA A 650 -4.11 9.54 -16.95
CA ALA A 650 -3.64 8.37 -17.67
C ALA A 650 -2.16 8.52 -18.05
N VAL A 651 -1.35 7.52 -17.72
CA VAL A 651 0.09 7.48 -18.08
C VAL A 651 0.25 7.10 -19.55
N LEU A 652 -0.57 6.17 -20.02
CA LEU A 652 -0.59 5.64 -21.38
C LEU A 652 -1.89 6.05 -22.06
N SER A 653 -1.78 6.59 -23.27
CA SER A 653 -2.94 6.88 -24.11
C SER A 653 -3.33 5.64 -24.93
N THR A 654 -4.46 5.03 -24.62
CA THR A 654 -5.00 3.84 -25.31
C THR A 654 -6.49 4.01 -25.58
N PRO A 655 -7.09 3.20 -26.47
CA PRO A 655 -8.55 3.21 -26.67
C PRO A 655 -9.33 2.44 -25.59
N ALA A 656 -8.65 1.91 -24.56
CA ALA A 656 -9.31 1.17 -23.49
C ALA A 656 -10.34 2.06 -22.76
N MET A 657 -11.52 1.50 -22.47
CA MET A 657 -12.56 2.21 -21.73
C MET A 657 -12.36 2.00 -20.23
N ASN A 658 -12.53 3.04 -19.42
CA ASN A 658 -12.71 2.83 -17.98
C ASN A 658 -14.10 2.26 -17.70
N ASP A 659 -14.30 1.78 -16.47
CA ASP A 659 -15.55 1.21 -16.01
C ASP A 659 -16.72 2.18 -16.21
N ALA A 660 -16.57 3.44 -15.79
CA ALA A 660 -17.62 4.45 -15.93
C ALA A 660 -18.15 4.60 -17.37
N ARG A 661 -17.26 4.54 -18.37
CA ARG A 661 -17.65 4.61 -19.78
C ARG A 661 -18.35 3.35 -20.28
N VAL A 662 -17.96 2.17 -19.80
CA VAL A 662 -18.67 0.91 -20.11
C VAL A 662 -20.08 0.95 -19.52
N LEU A 663 -20.22 1.39 -18.27
CA LEU A 663 -21.51 1.51 -17.59
C LEU A 663 -22.43 2.55 -18.23
N ASP A 664 -21.89 3.69 -18.65
CA ASP A 664 -22.64 4.72 -19.39
C ASP A 664 -23.19 4.17 -20.71
N ALA A 665 -22.37 3.44 -21.47
CA ALA A 665 -22.80 2.80 -22.71
C ALA A 665 -23.85 1.71 -22.47
N LEU A 666 -23.71 0.92 -21.41
CA LEU A 666 -24.67 -0.13 -21.04
C LEU A 666 -26.00 0.46 -20.55
N ALA A 667 -25.97 1.53 -19.76
CA ALA A 667 -27.15 2.26 -19.35
C ALA A 667 -27.89 2.87 -20.56
N ALA A 668 -27.16 3.40 -21.54
CA ALA A 668 -27.76 3.93 -22.75
C ALA A 668 -28.54 2.85 -23.53
N GLN A 669 -28.03 1.60 -23.58
CA GLN A 669 -28.78 0.46 -24.15
C GLN A 669 -30.01 0.04 -23.33
N LEU A 670 -30.04 0.38 -22.04
CA LEU A 670 -31.21 0.23 -21.17
C LEU A 670 -32.18 1.42 -21.28
N GLY A 671 -31.88 2.44 -22.10
CA GLY A 671 -32.69 3.65 -22.26
C GLY A 671 -32.46 4.69 -21.16
N VAL A 672 -31.34 4.63 -20.45
CA VAL A 672 -31.00 5.50 -19.31
C VAL A 672 -29.73 6.28 -19.63
N THR A 673 -29.76 7.60 -19.41
CA THR A 673 -28.56 8.44 -19.53
C THR A 673 -27.93 8.62 -18.16
N LEU A 674 -26.72 8.10 -17.95
CA LEU A 674 -26.00 8.31 -16.68
C LEU A 674 -25.18 9.60 -16.68
N GLY A 675 -24.59 9.98 -17.82
CA GLY A 675 -23.69 11.13 -17.89
C GLY A 675 -22.30 10.86 -17.31
N THR A 676 -21.91 9.58 -17.24
CA THR A 676 -20.66 9.12 -16.58
C THR A 676 -19.56 8.73 -17.57
N GLY A 677 -19.81 8.85 -18.88
CA GLY A 677 -18.90 8.41 -19.94
C GLY A 677 -17.55 9.12 -20.02
N GLN A 678 -17.32 10.18 -19.23
CA GLN A 678 -16.04 10.88 -19.10
C GLN A 678 -15.75 11.25 -17.65
N VAL A 679 -14.50 11.05 -17.22
CA VAL A 679 -14.02 11.33 -15.84
C VAL A 679 -14.35 12.77 -15.40
N ASN A 680 -14.14 13.76 -16.27
CA ASN A 680 -14.41 15.16 -15.94
C ASN A 680 -15.90 15.47 -15.75
N LEU A 681 -16.79 14.74 -16.42
CA LEU A 681 -18.24 14.88 -16.21
C LEU A 681 -18.62 14.32 -14.84
N VAL A 682 -18.07 13.15 -14.47
CA VAL A 682 -18.28 12.55 -13.15
C VAL A 682 -17.79 13.48 -12.04
N ARG A 683 -16.57 14.03 -12.17
CA ARG A 683 -16.01 14.99 -11.22
C ARG A 683 -16.87 16.25 -11.09
N ARG A 684 -17.36 16.78 -12.21
CA ARG A 684 -18.25 17.95 -12.21
C ARG A 684 -19.56 17.64 -11.49
N GLU A 685 -20.16 16.48 -11.75
CA GLU A 685 -21.39 16.06 -11.11
C GLU A 685 -21.18 15.90 -9.59
N LEU A 686 -20.18 15.13 -9.18
CA LEU A 686 -19.79 14.95 -7.77
C LEU A 686 -19.55 16.28 -7.05
N GLY A 687 -18.80 17.19 -7.65
CA GLY A 687 -18.52 18.52 -7.07
C GLY A 687 -19.72 19.48 -7.09
N SER A 688 -20.76 19.18 -7.88
CA SER A 688 -22.01 19.95 -7.93
C SER A 688 -23.12 19.36 -7.07
N LEU A 689 -22.93 18.17 -6.50
CA LEU A 689 -23.90 17.60 -5.57
C LEU A 689 -24.07 18.55 -4.38
N PRO A 690 -25.32 18.80 -3.95
CA PRO A 690 -25.55 19.58 -2.74
C PRO A 690 -24.83 18.95 -1.55
N ALA A 691 -24.50 19.75 -0.53
CA ALA A 691 -24.08 19.19 0.74
C ALA A 691 -25.25 18.37 1.33
N THR A 692 -24.96 17.16 1.82
CA THR A 692 -26.00 16.30 2.38
C THR A 692 -26.69 16.99 3.55
N ARG A 693 -28.02 16.96 3.53
CA ARG A 693 -28.87 17.38 4.66
C ARG A 693 -29.26 16.21 5.56
N SER A 694 -28.92 14.98 5.16
CA SER A 694 -29.17 13.80 5.99
C SER A 694 -28.37 13.90 7.27
N GLU A 695 -29.04 13.65 8.38
CA GLU A 695 -28.37 13.45 9.65
C GLU A 695 -27.52 12.18 9.57
N ARG A 696 -26.33 12.26 10.14
CA ARG A 696 -25.44 11.11 10.23
C ARG A 696 -26.03 10.12 11.24
N PRO A 697 -26.12 8.82 10.92
CA PRO A 697 -26.65 7.84 11.87
C PRO A 697 -25.75 7.73 13.09
N ASP A 698 -26.32 7.28 14.20
CA ASP A 698 -25.57 6.92 15.40
C ASP A 698 -24.60 5.77 15.11
N ALA A 699 -23.52 5.72 15.88
CA ALA A 699 -22.57 4.61 15.84
C ALA A 699 -23.26 3.28 16.24
N PRO A 700 -22.85 2.13 15.66
CA PRO A 700 -23.46 0.85 15.99
C PRO A 700 -23.22 0.47 17.46
N VAL A 701 -24.16 -0.26 18.03
CA VAL A 701 -24.06 -0.82 19.39
C VAL A 701 -24.23 -2.33 19.32
N THR A 702 -23.12 -3.03 19.12
CA THR A 702 -23.02 -4.49 19.08
C THR A 702 -22.23 -4.96 20.29
N ALA A 703 -22.76 -5.94 21.03
CA ALA A 703 -22.06 -6.52 22.17
C ALA A 703 -20.87 -7.37 21.72
N PRO A 704 -19.77 -7.43 22.50
CA PRO A 704 -18.66 -8.35 22.24
C PRO A 704 -19.13 -9.79 22.04
N GLY A 705 -18.55 -10.47 21.04
CA GLY A 705 -18.79 -11.89 20.80
C GLY A 705 -18.29 -12.78 21.93
N GLN A 706 -18.92 -13.94 22.13
CA GLN A 706 -18.41 -14.95 23.06
C GLN A 706 -17.24 -15.71 22.44
N GLN A 707 -16.19 -15.94 23.22
CA GLN A 707 -15.08 -16.81 22.82
C GLN A 707 -15.54 -18.26 22.64
N PRO A 708 -15.08 -18.97 21.60
CA PRO A 708 -15.42 -20.37 21.41
C PRO A 708 -14.81 -21.24 22.52
N THR A 709 -15.53 -22.29 22.91
CA THR A 709 -14.95 -23.34 23.77
C THR A 709 -14.15 -24.30 22.91
N LEU A 710 -12.86 -24.49 23.24
CA LEU A 710 -11.95 -25.33 22.47
C LEU A 710 -11.85 -26.75 23.06
N ALA A 711 -11.89 -27.77 22.20
CA ALA A 711 -11.52 -29.13 22.57
C ALA A 711 -10.00 -29.34 22.49
N ALA A 712 -9.52 -30.50 22.98
CA ALA A 712 -8.12 -30.86 22.86
C ALA A 712 -7.69 -30.97 21.38
N GLY A 713 -6.61 -30.27 21.03
CA GLY A 713 -6.12 -30.21 19.64
C GLY A 713 -6.85 -29.18 18.76
N GLU A 714 -7.70 -28.34 19.33
CA GLU A 714 -8.32 -27.21 18.63
C GLU A 714 -7.68 -25.87 19.01
N ALA A 715 -7.75 -24.91 18.10
CA ALA A 715 -7.31 -23.54 18.30
C ALA A 715 -8.23 -22.55 17.55
N VAL A 716 -8.24 -21.30 17.98
CA VAL A 716 -8.85 -20.18 17.26
C VAL A 716 -7.87 -19.71 16.18
N LEU A 717 -8.35 -19.62 14.95
CA LEU A 717 -7.58 -19.15 13.80
C LEU A 717 -7.45 -17.62 13.82
N ALA A 718 -6.21 -17.13 13.80
CA ALA A 718 -5.87 -15.78 13.42
C ALA A 718 -5.31 -15.77 11.98
N THR A 719 -5.67 -14.77 11.17
CA THR A 719 -5.17 -14.68 9.79
C THR A 719 -5.21 -13.27 9.24
N TRP A 720 -4.22 -12.89 8.43
CA TRP A 720 -4.24 -11.68 7.61
C TRP A 720 -3.37 -11.86 6.35
N HIS A 721 -3.53 -10.94 5.39
CA HIS A 721 -2.73 -10.95 4.18
C HIS A 721 -1.33 -10.44 4.46
N HIS A 722 -0.32 -11.09 3.87
CA HIS A 722 0.97 -10.45 3.70
C HIS A 722 0.90 -9.38 2.59
N LEU A 723 1.81 -8.42 2.63
CA LEU A 723 1.92 -7.37 1.61
C LEU A 723 2.16 -7.98 0.23
N ILE A 724 3.09 -8.93 0.15
CA ILE A 724 3.40 -9.72 -1.06
C ILE A 724 2.77 -11.10 -0.87
N ASP A 725 1.64 -11.31 -1.53
CA ASP A 725 0.78 -12.48 -1.41
C ASP A 725 0.33 -12.98 -2.81
N LEU A 726 -0.55 -13.98 -2.87
CA LEU A 726 -1.10 -14.52 -4.13
C LEU A 726 -2.19 -13.61 -4.73
N GLY A 727 -2.05 -12.28 -4.59
CA GLY A 727 -2.99 -11.32 -5.14
C GLY A 727 -2.89 -11.21 -6.67
N SER A 728 -4.01 -11.07 -7.36
CA SER A 728 -4.08 -11.11 -8.84
C SER A 728 -3.38 -9.91 -9.53
N LEU A 729 -3.08 -8.83 -8.81
CA LEU A 729 -2.28 -7.70 -9.32
C LEU A 729 -0.77 -7.87 -9.13
N THR A 730 -0.34 -8.85 -8.34
CA THR A 730 1.07 -9.22 -8.14
C THR A 730 1.41 -10.55 -8.80
N ASP A 731 0.40 -11.27 -9.28
CA ASP A 731 0.52 -12.51 -10.05
C ASP A 731 1.38 -12.34 -11.32
N GLY A 732 2.18 -13.36 -11.62
CA GLY A 732 3.11 -13.40 -12.75
C GLY A 732 4.45 -12.69 -12.54
N ASP A 733 4.66 -11.98 -11.42
CA ASP A 733 5.92 -11.29 -11.13
C ASP A 733 6.83 -12.12 -10.21
N GLU A 734 7.69 -12.93 -10.82
CA GLU A 734 8.64 -13.80 -10.12
C GLU A 734 9.65 -13.02 -9.25
N TYR A 735 10.03 -11.82 -9.68
CA TYR A 735 10.96 -10.99 -8.91
C TYR A 735 10.27 -10.46 -7.65
N LEU A 736 9.03 -9.96 -7.78
CA LEU A 736 8.25 -9.50 -6.63
C LEU A 736 7.95 -10.67 -5.68
N GLY A 737 7.49 -11.80 -6.21
CA GLY A 737 7.22 -13.01 -5.44
C GLY A 737 8.44 -13.59 -4.73
N GLY A 738 9.64 -13.44 -5.31
CA GLY A 738 10.89 -13.94 -4.72
C GLY A 738 11.31 -13.27 -3.41
N THR A 739 10.73 -12.12 -3.04
CA THR A 739 10.96 -11.51 -1.71
C THR A 739 9.74 -11.63 -0.80
N ALA A 740 8.74 -12.44 -1.16
CA ALA A 740 7.61 -12.72 -0.28
C ALA A 740 8.10 -13.40 1.00
N ARG A 741 7.47 -13.07 2.13
CA ARG A 741 7.79 -13.73 3.40
C ARG A 741 7.42 -15.22 3.32
N PRO A 742 8.31 -16.14 3.76
CA PRO A 742 7.99 -17.56 3.82
C PRO A 742 6.73 -17.82 4.66
N PRO A 743 5.74 -18.54 4.12
CA PRO A 743 4.53 -18.90 4.86
C PRO A 743 4.84 -19.92 5.97
N VAL A 744 4.38 -19.63 7.19
CA VAL A 744 4.54 -20.49 8.37
C VAL A 744 3.21 -20.62 9.11
N VAL A 745 3.04 -21.71 9.85
CA VAL A 745 2.07 -21.79 10.95
C VAL A 745 2.71 -21.20 12.19
N ARG A 746 2.02 -20.33 12.94
CA ARG A 746 2.49 -19.90 14.27
C ARG A 746 1.63 -20.50 15.36
N LEU A 747 2.30 -21.04 16.38
CA LEU A 747 1.71 -21.62 17.58
C LEU A 747 2.50 -21.17 18.80
N ALA A 748 1.82 -21.12 19.94
CA ALA A 748 2.48 -20.97 21.23
C ALA A 748 3.31 -22.21 21.58
N LYS A 749 4.26 -22.02 22.51
CA LYS A 749 5.11 -23.11 22.98
C LYS A 749 4.32 -24.28 23.59
N GLY A 750 3.29 -24.01 24.39
CA GLY A 750 2.47 -25.06 25.00
C GLY A 750 1.72 -25.90 23.97
N ALA A 751 1.14 -25.24 22.95
CA ALA A 751 0.49 -25.92 21.83
C ALA A 751 1.47 -26.78 21.00
N ALA A 752 2.69 -26.29 20.76
CA ALA A 752 3.73 -27.05 20.05
C ALA A 752 4.19 -28.28 20.84
N GLU A 753 4.39 -28.15 22.15
CA GLU A 753 4.75 -29.27 23.04
C GLU A 753 3.64 -30.33 23.08
N ALA A 754 2.37 -29.91 23.14
CA ALA A 754 1.22 -30.82 23.10
C ALA A 754 1.11 -31.61 21.78
N LEU A 755 1.54 -31.01 20.66
CA LEU A 755 1.60 -31.66 19.34
C LEU A 755 2.88 -32.47 19.10
N GLY A 756 3.89 -32.32 19.97
CA GLY A 756 5.19 -32.98 19.81
C GLY A 756 5.95 -32.49 18.56
N VAL A 757 5.94 -31.19 18.31
CA VAL A 757 6.62 -30.53 17.17
C VAL A 757 7.63 -29.48 17.64
N ALA A 758 8.73 -29.35 16.91
CA ALA A 758 9.74 -28.31 17.08
C ALA A 758 9.66 -27.25 15.97
N ASP A 759 10.39 -26.15 16.10
CA ASP A 759 10.50 -25.15 15.03
C ASP A 759 10.93 -25.78 13.70
N GLY A 760 10.23 -25.43 12.63
CA GLY A 760 10.44 -25.96 11.28
C GLY A 760 9.69 -27.26 10.97
N ASP A 761 9.19 -27.99 11.98
CA ASP A 761 8.39 -29.19 11.75
C ASP A 761 7.07 -28.85 11.03
N PRO A 762 6.56 -29.75 10.17
CA PRO A 762 5.28 -29.53 9.51
C PRO A 762 4.13 -29.62 10.51
N VAL A 763 3.24 -28.62 10.51
CA VAL A 763 1.97 -28.63 11.24
C VAL A 763 0.83 -28.47 10.26
N THR A 764 -0.19 -29.32 10.43
CA THR A 764 -1.42 -29.29 9.65
C THR A 764 -2.53 -28.63 10.43
N VAL A 765 -3.08 -27.55 9.86
CA VAL A 765 -4.28 -26.84 10.34
C VAL A 765 -5.45 -27.23 9.45
N GLY A 766 -6.51 -27.78 10.05
CA GLY A 766 -7.63 -28.36 9.32
C GLY A 766 -9.00 -27.94 9.80
N THR A 767 -9.96 -27.97 8.88
CA THR A 767 -11.40 -27.92 9.15
C THR A 767 -12.05 -29.13 8.47
N ASP A 768 -13.38 -29.22 8.55
CA ASP A 768 -14.12 -30.22 7.77
C ASP A 768 -14.02 -29.99 6.25
N ARG A 769 -13.54 -28.81 5.82
CA ARG A 769 -13.46 -28.43 4.41
C ARG A 769 -12.15 -28.83 3.74
N GLY A 770 -11.09 -28.96 4.52
CA GLY A 770 -9.73 -29.21 4.03
C GLY A 770 -8.69 -28.87 5.08
N ALA A 771 -7.42 -28.91 4.67
CA ALA A 771 -6.29 -28.65 5.54
C ALA A 771 -5.16 -27.92 4.82
N ILE A 772 -4.34 -27.20 5.59
CA ILE A 772 -3.12 -26.52 5.16
C ILE A 772 -1.99 -27.08 6.01
N THR A 773 -0.88 -27.46 5.38
CA THR A 773 0.33 -27.92 6.08
C THR A 773 1.48 -27.00 5.74
N LEU A 774 2.12 -26.43 6.76
CA LEU A 774 3.27 -25.55 6.64
C LEU A 774 4.27 -25.82 7.78
N PRO A 775 5.54 -25.41 7.64
CA PRO A 775 6.47 -25.41 8.76
C PRO A 775 5.96 -24.51 9.89
N VAL A 776 6.10 -24.99 11.13
CA VAL A 776 5.72 -24.23 12.34
C VAL A 776 6.84 -23.28 12.77
N ALA A 777 6.45 -22.10 13.25
CA ALA A 777 7.28 -21.17 13.99
C ALA A 777 6.64 -20.94 15.37
N ILE A 778 7.26 -21.47 16.40
CA ILE A 778 6.90 -21.31 17.80
C ILE A 778 7.05 -19.83 18.17
N THR A 779 5.96 -19.21 18.58
CA THR A 779 5.84 -17.76 18.75
C THR A 779 5.26 -17.46 20.13
N ASP A 780 5.64 -16.34 20.73
CA ASP A 780 4.97 -15.84 21.94
C ASP A 780 3.56 -15.33 21.58
N MET A 781 2.56 -16.13 21.92
CA MET A 781 1.15 -15.92 21.58
C MET A 781 0.25 -16.74 22.53
N PRO A 782 -1.06 -16.46 22.62
CA PRO A 782 -1.96 -17.25 23.44
C PRO A 782 -2.00 -18.73 23.00
N ASP A 783 -1.97 -19.68 23.96
CA ASP A 783 -1.89 -21.12 23.68
C ASP A 783 -3.05 -21.67 22.83
N GLY A 784 -4.24 -21.09 22.96
CA GLY A 784 -5.43 -21.49 22.20
C GLY A 784 -5.54 -20.88 20.80
N VAL A 785 -4.48 -20.25 20.28
CA VAL A 785 -4.50 -19.53 18.99
C VAL A 785 -3.49 -20.16 18.02
N VAL A 786 -3.89 -20.22 16.74
CA VAL A 786 -3.01 -20.55 15.63
C VAL A 786 -3.07 -19.44 14.59
N TRP A 787 -1.93 -19.09 14.00
CA TRP A 787 -1.89 -18.11 12.91
C TRP A 787 -1.38 -18.69 11.60
N LEU A 788 -2.01 -18.26 10.50
CA LEU A 788 -1.65 -18.54 9.11
C LEU A 788 -1.73 -17.25 8.27
N PRO A 789 -0.91 -17.08 7.22
CA PRO A 789 -1.14 -16.02 6.24
C PRO A 789 -2.36 -16.37 5.36
N THR A 790 -3.25 -15.40 5.12
CA THR A 790 -4.56 -15.65 4.50
C THR A 790 -4.48 -16.24 3.08
N ASN A 791 -3.59 -15.71 2.24
CA ASN A 791 -3.52 -16.04 0.82
C ASN A 791 -2.08 -15.99 0.28
N SER A 792 -1.21 -16.87 0.77
CA SER A 792 0.20 -16.97 0.41
C SER A 792 0.51 -18.35 -0.20
N PRO A 793 1.67 -18.56 -0.85
CA PRO A 793 2.04 -19.88 -1.37
C PRO A 793 1.87 -20.99 -0.32
N GLY A 794 1.13 -22.04 -0.64
CA GLY A 794 0.83 -23.12 0.32
C GLY A 794 -0.22 -22.80 1.39
N SER A 795 -0.67 -21.54 1.53
CA SER A 795 -1.71 -21.13 2.48
C SER A 795 -2.81 -20.31 1.81
N THR A 796 -3.94 -20.95 1.53
CA THR A 796 -5.14 -20.29 0.99
C THR A 796 -6.31 -20.47 1.95
N VAL A 797 -6.22 -19.85 3.12
CA VAL A 797 -7.08 -20.08 4.30
C VAL A 797 -8.58 -20.15 3.95
N ARG A 798 -9.11 -19.12 3.27
CA ARG A 798 -10.54 -19.06 2.93
C ARG A 798 -10.94 -20.15 1.93
N ARG A 799 -10.08 -20.49 0.96
CA ARG A 799 -10.37 -21.49 -0.08
C ARG A 799 -10.20 -22.92 0.43
N ALA A 800 -9.09 -23.20 1.12
CA ALA A 800 -8.74 -24.53 1.60
C ALA A 800 -9.49 -24.92 2.87
N LEU A 801 -9.62 -24.00 3.84
CA LEU A 801 -10.24 -24.26 5.14
C LEU A 801 -11.69 -23.79 5.20
N GLY A 802 -12.10 -22.82 4.37
CA GLY A 802 -13.44 -22.24 4.49
C GLY A 802 -13.64 -21.47 5.78
N ALA A 803 -12.56 -20.89 6.28
CA ALA A 803 -12.51 -20.23 7.57
C ALA A 803 -12.02 -18.79 7.42
N ALA A 804 -12.39 -17.95 8.38
CA ALA A 804 -11.87 -16.61 8.58
C ALA A 804 -11.26 -16.49 9.98
N SER A 805 -10.68 -15.34 10.30
CA SER A 805 -10.19 -15.05 11.66
C SER A 805 -11.32 -15.25 12.67
N GLY A 806 -11.04 -15.88 13.81
CA GLY A 806 -12.03 -16.24 14.83
C GLY A 806 -12.66 -17.63 14.68
N ALA A 807 -12.44 -18.34 13.58
CA ALA A 807 -12.93 -19.71 13.40
C ALA A 807 -12.14 -20.71 14.25
N VAL A 808 -12.81 -21.76 14.74
CA VAL A 808 -12.15 -22.90 15.39
C VAL A 808 -11.58 -23.84 14.33
N VAL A 809 -10.33 -24.24 14.50
CA VAL A 809 -9.61 -25.15 13.60
C VAL A 809 -8.93 -26.27 14.41
N ARG A 810 -8.69 -27.40 13.74
CA ARG A 810 -8.02 -28.57 14.32
C ARG A 810 -6.54 -28.56 13.95
N LEU A 811 -5.69 -28.85 14.94
CA LEU A 811 -4.24 -28.93 14.79
C LEU A 811 -3.78 -30.38 14.83
N SER A 812 -2.84 -30.73 13.97
CA SER A 812 -2.18 -32.03 13.99
C SER A 812 -0.74 -31.91 13.50
N LYS A 813 0.11 -32.84 13.94
CA LYS A 813 1.47 -32.97 13.41
C LYS A 813 1.38 -33.38 11.95
N GLY A 814 2.03 -32.60 11.07
CA GLY A 814 2.11 -32.90 9.66
C GLY A 814 3.03 -34.09 9.39
N THR A 815 2.79 -34.76 8.27
CA THR A 815 3.69 -35.80 7.72
C THR A 815 4.38 -35.22 6.48
N HIS A 816 5.69 -35.43 6.36
CA HIS A 816 6.51 -34.95 5.24
C HIS A 816 6.10 -35.54 3.89
#